data_AF-A0A1C3RH95-F1
#
_entry.id   AF-A0A1C3RH95-F1
#
_cell.length_a   1.000
_cell.length_b   1.000
_cell.length_c   1.000
_cell.angle_alpha   90.00
_cell.angle_beta   90.00
_cell.angle_gamma   90.00
#
_symmetry.space_group_name_H-M   'P 1'
#
loop_
_entity.id
_entity.type
_entity.pdbx_description
1 polymer ?
#
loop_
_entity_poly.entity_id
_entity_poly.type
_entity_poly.pdbx_seq_one_letter_code
_entity_poly.pdbx_strand_id
1 'polypeptide(L)'
;MWMFRVLVFVVLFFYTASIAIAENEKPLVIATSTGLHPFMGKDINGKPSGMLVDLWKLWAEKANRKIEFRIYNWQESIEAIKNGEADIHAGMFEGQERGKVIAFSGPIYDVSSSFYVRANSAINKIPSDGSSFILGVLSGSSHEERSASLYPHLKLASFQTPQELVKALLDSTVDIVTAEDGSFIHMTSVYGAKGKIKRLEVDRWVDDIHVGVLKTRADLLNLVEQGLRAISASDYSALEKRWLDQDVRVAFRSNGKPLSLTDSEKNWLSKQGKITVGIMENWVPFSFQSETGQRVGISASVFNIINKLLGNKLVLRPGEWKTLLNDVKDGKIDAVLDITPLPKREPFYHFTTPYLETRHAIFGRKTKGGAFAYPDVSTATIALERGFGNVQFYRDLYPDIKIIEVDDTLAALQFVAKGKAQYYIGNRIAGMFAANKGGIENLVTPIIAEDRASIPLNIGVRKDARILRDIFQKAIETITPEQMDNIITSSVGGNSSSVFAITDEERAWLNTKPKARIFIGSWQPYFYMENGQPKGLGYEYVRHILTALGVDYDTRHMTWAEGIENIKSLQAVDILPTAAFSEERAKYLNFTPDYTSSPMVIVSRKNSSVITDLDDLKGMTISVENEFIMHQRLRAERPDLNLATYPTTTKALEAVSLGQADAYVGNLAAAGYLIEKQGFGNLKIAAPTGYDVNSWGIAIRKDWPELTSLMSKYLAQMSDEEHSQLRKAALTVRFEHGIDWKTVIYWVTGLAIVLGSVIAVIVYWNRRLGSEVQERKKAQFELTGALDTISQSIDYASNIQKAILPNDAFLKEDLKDHFVIWEPRDVVGGDLYWYRRCEGGFILVLADCTGHGVPGAFMTMLATGALDRALREQKNGDPAILLSYMHRSIQYSLGQDQKDGASDDGLELGICKIEADTGDLTFAGARFSLFKVTEQECEEIKGDKKGIGYRGIASDQTFTNQPVVTDIDATFVMTSDGITDQIGGERRRGFGKKRLKKLLLSAQGYKLEKQKGLILDAFNEHQGDEQRRDDVSMIGFKVR
;
A
#
# COMPACT_ATOMS: atom_id res chain seq x y z
N MET A 1 -28.66 5.18 64.86
CA MET A 1 -27.35 4.53 64.59
C MET A 1 -27.45 3.22 63.78
N TRP A 2 -28.64 2.62 63.64
CA TRP A 2 -28.85 1.39 62.86
C TRP A 2 -29.05 1.65 61.35
N MET A 3 -29.78 2.72 60.98
CA MET A 3 -29.96 3.14 59.57
C MET A 3 -28.65 3.55 58.86
N PHE A 4 -27.68 4.11 59.58
CA PHE A 4 -26.41 4.54 58.98
C PHE A 4 -25.48 3.35 58.68
N ARG A 5 -25.60 2.25 59.44
CA ARG A 5 -24.84 1.02 59.19
C ARG A 5 -25.40 0.19 58.04
N VAL A 6 -26.71 0.24 57.80
CA VAL A 6 -27.35 -0.42 56.64
C VAL A 6 -27.05 0.33 55.34
N LEU A 7 -27.03 1.66 55.35
CA LEU A 7 -26.70 2.46 54.16
C LEU A 7 -25.23 2.29 53.74
N VAL A 8 -24.30 2.21 54.70
CA VAL A 8 -22.87 1.97 54.43
C VAL A 8 -22.62 0.55 53.93
N PHE A 9 -23.36 -0.45 54.42
CA PHE A 9 -23.26 -1.83 53.91
C PHE A 9 -23.83 -1.97 52.50
N VAL A 10 -24.94 -1.31 52.18
CA VAL A 10 -25.52 -1.34 50.82
C VAL A 10 -24.61 -0.60 49.83
N VAL A 11 -24.05 0.55 50.21
CA VAL A 11 -23.11 1.30 49.35
C VAL A 11 -21.80 0.53 49.15
N LEU A 12 -21.26 -0.15 50.17
CA LEU A 12 -20.08 -1.01 50.02
C LEU A 12 -20.34 -2.28 49.21
N PHE A 13 -21.54 -2.88 49.31
CA PHE A 13 -21.92 -4.05 48.51
C PHE A 13 -22.16 -3.70 47.03
N PHE A 14 -22.64 -2.49 46.73
CA PHE A 14 -22.73 -1.99 45.35
C PHE A 14 -21.39 -1.48 44.79
N TYR A 15 -20.46 -1.02 45.65
CA TYR A 15 -19.10 -0.68 45.22
C TYR A 15 -18.22 -1.91 44.97
N THR A 16 -18.41 -3.00 45.72
CA THR A 16 -17.68 -4.26 45.47
C THR A 16 -18.30 -5.11 44.35
N ALA A 17 -19.60 -4.95 44.05
CA ALA A 17 -20.24 -5.57 42.89
C ALA A 17 -19.91 -4.88 41.55
N SER A 18 -19.48 -3.61 41.56
CA SER A 18 -19.10 -2.88 40.33
C SER A 18 -17.62 -2.99 39.97
N ILE A 19 -16.80 -3.59 40.84
CA ILE A 19 -15.34 -3.79 40.63
C ILE A 19 -15.00 -5.29 40.41
N ALA A 20 -15.99 -6.19 40.48
CA ALA A 20 -15.81 -7.64 40.35
C ALA A 20 -16.29 -8.26 39.01
N ILE A 21 -16.46 -7.47 37.94
CA ILE A 21 -16.73 -7.99 36.57
C ILE A 21 -15.63 -7.61 35.55
N ALA A 22 -14.53 -7.00 35.99
CA ALA A 22 -13.30 -6.99 35.19
C ALA A 22 -12.57 -8.33 35.39
N GLU A 23 -13.24 -9.43 35.05
CA GLU A 23 -12.61 -10.74 34.96
C GLU A 23 -11.50 -10.70 33.90
N ASN A 24 -10.52 -11.57 34.12
CA ASN A 24 -9.31 -11.82 33.34
C ASN A 24 -9.62 -12.26 31.89
N GLU A 25 -10.28 -11.42 31.11
CA GLU A 25 -10.62 -11.75 29.73
C GLU A 25 -9.35 -11.68 28.86
N LYS A 26 -9.01 -12.82 28.26
CA LYS A 26 -7.91 -12.92 27.30
C LYS A 26 -8.15 -11.93 26.16
N PRO A 27 -7.10 -11.23 25.68
CA PRO A 27 -7.25 -10.30 24.56
C PRO A 27 -7.78 -11.05 23.34
N LEU A 28 -8.72 -10.42 22.62
CA LEU A 28 -9.22 -10.95 21.36
C LEU A 28 -8.12 -10.86 20.31
N VAL A 29 -7.83 -11.98 19.65
CA VAL A 29 -6.78 -12.01 18.62
C VAL A 29 -7.38 -11.65 17.27
N ILE A 30 -6.90 -10.55 16.70
CA ILE A 30 -7.30 -10.04 15.40
C ILE A 30 -6.25 -10.42 14.34
N ALA A 31 -6.63 -11.29 13.42
CA ALA A 31 -5.83 -11.64 12.26
C ALA A 31 -5.85 -10.49 11.23
N THR A 32 -4.67 -10.04 10.83
CA THR A 32 -4.45 -9.11 9.73
C THR A 32 -3.59 -9.76 8.65
N SER A 33 -3.65 -9.21 7.43
CA SER A 33 -2.87 -9.72 6.29
C SER A 33 -1.75 -8.76 5.89
N THR A 34 -0.64 -9.30 5.40
CA THR A 34 0.46 -8.52 4.80
C THR A 34 0.10 -8.05 3.38
N GLY A 35 0.59 -6.86 3.00
CA GLY A 35 0.56 -6.41 1.60
C GLY A 35 -0.75 -5.77 1.11
N LEU A 36 -1.70 -5.46 2.00
CA LEU A 36 -2.97 -4.80 1.67
C LEU A 36 -3.03 -3.35 2.18
N HIS A 37 -1.87 -2.66 2.23
CA HIS A 37 -1.84 -1.22 2.52
C HIS A 37 -2.54 -0.45 1.39
N PRO A 38 -3.40 0.54 1.69
CA PRO A 38 -3.50 1.26 2.97
C PRO A 38 -4.50 0.67 4.00
N PHE A 39 -5.17 -0.45 3.72
CA PHE A 39 -6.21 -1.02 4.59
C PHE A 39 -5.62 -1.80 5.77
N MET A 40 -4.70 -2.71 5.51
CA MET A 40 -4.01 -3.50 6.53
C MET A 40 -2.65 -3.99 6.04
N GLY A 41 -1.65 -3.98 6.92
CA GLY A 41 -0.31 -4.42 6.60
C GLY A 41 0.68 -4.18 7.73
N LYS A 42 1.96 -4.08 7.37
CA LYS A 42 3.08 -3.78 8.28
C LYS A 42 3.59 -2.38 8.04
N ASP A 43 3.89 -1.63 9.10
CA ASP A 43 4.67 -0.39 8.97
C ASP A 43 6.17 -0.69 8.77
N ILE A 44 6.98 0.37 8.67
CA ILE A 44 8.44 0.29 8.52
C ILE A 44 9.14 -0.45 9.67
N ASN A 45 8.49 -0.56 10.84
CA ASN A 45 9.00 -1.20 12.04
C ASN A 45 8.43 -2.63 12.21
N GLY A 46 7.69 -3.14 11.22
CA GLY A 46 7.07 -4.47 11.25
C GLY A 46 5.80 -4.57 12.09
N LYS A 47 5.23 -3.46 12.59
CA LYS A 47 4.00 -3.44 13.40
C LYS A 47 2.74 -3.39 12.54
N PRO A 48 1.59 -3.92 13.02
CA PRO A 48 0.32 -3.82 12.31
C PRO A 48 -0.06 -2.36 12.08
N SER A 49 -0.40 -2.04 10.83
CA SER A 49 -0.68 -0.68 10.38
C SER A 49 -1.68 -0.69 9.23
N GLY A 50 -2.47 0.38 9.09
CA GLY A 50 -3.50 0.53 8.06
C GLY A 50 -4.85 0.98 8.62
N MET A 51 -5.75 1.40 7.73
CA MET A 51 -7.07 1.93 8.06
C MET A 51 -7.90 0.96 8.92
N LEU A 52 -7.95 -0.32 8.57
CA LEU A 52 -8.71 -1.32 9.31
C LEU A 52 -8.04 -1.66 10.65
N VAL A 53 -6.71 -1.57 10.74
CA VAL A 53 -6.00 -1.72 12.02
C VAL A 53 -6.38 -0.59 12.98
N ASP A 54 -6.46 0.64 12.49
CA ASP A 54 -6.87 1.78 13.31
C ASP A 54 -8.37 1.75 13.63
N LEU A 55 -9.22 1.24 12.73
CA LEU A 55 -10.62 0.94 13.02
C LEU A 55 -10.77 -0.04 14.19
N TRP A 56 -9.96 -1.10 14.22
CA TRP A 56 -10.00 -2.09 15.31
C TRP A 56 -9.49 -1.54 16.63
N LYS A 57 -8.48 -0.66 16.63
CA LYS A 57 -8.05 0.06 17.84
C LYS A 57 -9.18 0.94 18.39
N LEU A 58 -9.87 1.66 17.52
CA LEU A 58 -11.02 2.47 17.91
C LEU A 58 -12.18 1.59 18.42
N TRP A 59 -12.45 0.48 17.75
CA TRP A 59 -13.44 -0.50 18.19
C TRP A 59 -13.11 -1.03 19.58
N ALA A 60 -11.84 -1.35 19.86
CA ALA A 60 -11.39 -1.84 21.17
C ALA A 60 -11.60 -0.80 22.29
N GLU A 61 -11.37 0.48 22.00
CA GLU A 61 -11.66 1.59 22.90
C GLU A 61 -13.17 1.70 23.18
N LYS A 62 -14.01 1.70 22.14
CA LYS A 62 -15.47 1.84 22.28
C LYS A 62 -16.13 0.63 22.91
N ALA A 63 -15.64 -0.57 22.63
CA ALA A 63 -16.14 -1.82 23.18
C ALA A 63 -15.55 -2.14 24.57
N ASN A 64 -14.58 -1.35 25.04
CA ASN A 64 -13.81 -1.60 26.26
C ASN A 64 -13.22 -3.03 26.30
N ARG A 65 -12.59 -3.44 25.19
CA ARG A 65 -12.00 -4.79 25.00
C ARG A 65 -10.51 -4.71 24.73
N LYS A 66 -9.73 -5.60 25.32
CA LYS A 66 -8.32 -5.78 24.91
C LYS A 66 -8.25 -6.57 23.60
N ILE A 67 -7.43 -6.10 22.67
CA ILE A 67 -7.16 -6.76 21.40
C ILE A 67 -5.66 -6.97 21.20
N GLU A 68 -5.29 -8.02 20.49
CA GLU A 68 -3.94 -8.30 20.02
C GLU A 68 -3.98 -8.54 18.52
N PHE A 69 -3.09 -7.92 17.76
CA PHE A 69 -3.01 -8.14 16.32
C PHE A 69 -1.97 -9.21 16.00
N ARG A 70 -2.33 -10.17 15.15
CA ARG A 70 -1.39 -11.12 14.54
C ARG A 70 -1.42 -10.98 13.03
N ILE A 71 -0.22 -10.88 12.45
CA ILE A 71 -0.06 -10.59 11.04
C ILE A 71 0.34 -11.88 10.32
N TYR A 72 -0.44 -12.23 9.31
CA TYR A 72 -0.30 -13.43 8.50
C TYR A 72 -0.19 -13.04 7.02
N ASN A 73 0.11 -13.99 6.13
CA ASN A 73 -0.29 -13.82 4.72
C ASN A 73 -1.82 -14.04 4.58
N TRP A 74 -2.40 -13.74 3.41
CA TRP A 74 -3.87 -13.83 3.21
C TRP A 74 -4.44 -15.23 3.46
N GLN A 75 -3.75 -16.28 3.03
CA GLN A 75 -4.25 -17.64 3.18
C GLN A 75 -4.11 -18.12 4.63
N GLU A 76 -2.97 -17.84 5.24
CA GLU A 76 -2.69 -18.10 6.66
C GLU A 76 -3.67 -17.36 7.58
N SER A 77 -4.08 -16.12 7.26
CA SER A 77 -5.03 -15.38 8.10
C SER A 77 -6.41 -16.05 8.14
N ILE A 78 -6.82 -16.70 7.05
CA ILE A 78 -8.07 -17.46 6.98
C ILE A 78 -7.92 -18.79 7.75
N GLU A 79 -6.79 -19.47 7.60
CA GLU A 79 -6.50 -20.72 8.32
C GLU A 79 -6.40 -20.48 9.83
N ALA A 80 -5.80 -19.36 10.26
CA ALA A 80 -5.71 -18.97 11.66
C ALA A 80 -7.10 -18.82 12.31
N ILE A 81 -8.09 -18.29 11.58
CA ILE A 81 -9.48 -18.24 12.05
C ILE A 81 -10.07 -19.65 12.16
N LYS A 82 -9.87 -20.49 11.14
CA LYS A 82 -10.40 -21.88 11.12
C LYS A 82 -9.82 -22.73 12.25
N ASN A 83 -8.53 -22.56 12.55
CA ASN A 83 -7.80 -23.31 13.56
C ASN A 83 -8.01 -22.74 14.99
N GLY A 84 -8.67 -21.58 15.13
CA GLY A 84 -8.85 -20.90 16.41
C GLY A 84 -7.58 -20.23 16.94
N GLU A 85 -6.57 -20.01 16.09
CA GLU A 85 -5.37 -19.24 16.40
C GLU A 85 -5.63 -17.73 16.43
N ALA A 86 -6.70 -17.29 15.75
CA ALA A 86 -7.25 -15.95 15.80
C ALA A 86 -8.77 -16.01 16.02
N ASP A 87 -9.32 -15.01 16.72
CA ASP A 87 -10.76 -14.91 17.01
C ASP A 87 -11.52 -14.18 15.90
N ILE A 88 -10.89 -13.14 15.33
CA ILE A 88 -11.51 -12.21 14.39
C ILE A 88 -10.57 -11.96 13.22
N HIS A 89 -11.09 -11.94 12.00
CA HIS A 89 -10.35 -11.43 10.85
C HIS A 89 -10.67 -9.95 10.63
N ALA A 90 -9.63 -9.13 10.48
CA ALA A 90 -9.76 -7.66 10.51
C ALA A 90 -10.63 -7.06 9.38
N GLY A 91 -10.67 -7.72 8.22
CA GLY A 91 -11.55 -7.38 7.11
C GLY A 91 -11.38 -8.37 5.97
N MET A 92 -12.47 -8.90 5.43
CA MET A 92 -12.46 -9.87 4.32
C MET A 92 -13.69 -9.74 3.43
N PHE A 93 -13.53 -10.16 2.17
CA PHE A 93 -14.64 -10.30 1.24
C PHE A 93 -15.47 -11.55 1.54
N GLU A 94 -16.79 -11.45 1.41
CA GLU A 94 -17.69 -12.60 1.47
C GLU A 94 -17.42 -13.55 0.29
N GLY A 95 -17.43 -14.87 0.54
CA GLY A 95 -17.20 -15.90 -0.48
C GLY A 95 -17.99 -17.16 -0.18
N GLN A 96 -18.43 -17.89 -1.23
CA GLN A 96 -19.37 -19.01 -1.07
C GLN A 96 -18.77 -20.17 -0.25
N GLU A 97 -17.52 -20.54 -0.51
CA GLU A 97 -16.84 -21.61 0.23
C GLU A 97 -16.48 -21.19 1.66
N ARG A 98 -16.02 -19.94 1.83
CA ARG A 98 -15.67 -19.39 3.16
C ARG A 98 -16.91 -19.23 4.05
N GLY A 99 -18.04 -18.82 3.49
CA GLY A 99 -19.31 -18.71 4.18
C GLY A 99 -19.88 -20.02 4.72
N LYS A 100 -19.31 -21.19 4.37
CA LYS A 100 -19.67 -22.46 5.01
C LYS A 100 -19.18 -22.52 6.46
N VAL A 101 -18.05 -21.89 6.78
CA VAL A 101 -17.35 -21.99 8.08
C VAL A 101 -17.22 -20.65 8.81
N ILE A 102 -17.18 -19.54 8.08
CA ILE A 102 -17.05 -18.18 8.60
C ILE A 102 -18.41 -17.49 8.56
N ALA A 103 -18.75 -16.77 9.63
CA ALA A 103 -19.85 -15.84 9.68
C ALA A 103 -19.32 -14.42 9.44
N PHE A 104 -20.06 -13.65 8.64
CA PHE A 104 -19.69 -12.30 8.24
C PHE A 104 -20.56 -11.28 8.98
N SER A 105 -19.97 -10.17 9.41
CA SER A 105 -20.72 -9.03 9.91
C SER A 105 -21.50 -8.34 8.80
N GLY A 106 -22.33 -7.35 9.16
CA GLY A 106 -22.66 -6.28 8.23
C GLY A 106 -21.40 -5.68 7.55
N PRO A 107 -21.52 -5.18 6.31
CA PRO A 107 -20.41 -4.60 5.57
C PRO A 107 -19.86 -3.38 6.33
N ILE A 108 -18.54 -3.37 6.56
CA ILE A 108 -17.85 -2.30 7.29
C ILE A 108 -17.22 -1.28 6.37
N TYR A 109 -16.89 -1.63 5.12
CA TYR A 109 -16.32 -0.70 4.16
C TYR A 109 -16.58 -1.17 2.73
N ASP A 110 -16.75 -0.24 1.80
CA ASP A 110 -16.90 -0.53 0.38
C ASP A 110 -15.57 -0.24 -0.31
N VAL A 111 -15.08 -1.18 -1.13
CA VAL A 111 -13.88 -0.97 -1.92
C VAL A 111 -14.18 -1.15 -3.39
N SER A 112 -13.57 -0.31 -4.22
CA SER A 112 -13.67 -0.46 -5.66
C SER A 112 -12.58 -1.39 -6.16
N SER A 113 -12.95 -2.32 -7.03
CA SER A 113 -12.04 -3.21 -7.73
C SER A 113 -12.00 -2.84 -9.21
N SER A 114 -10.79 -2.82 -9.77
CA SER A 114 -10.57 -2.45 -11.16
C SER A 114 -9.68 -3.46 -11.87
N PHE A 115 -9.62 -3.33 -13.20
CA PHE A 115 -8.61 -3.99 -14.01
C PHE A 115 -7.48 -3.04 -14.38
N TYR A 116 -6.29 -3.60 -14.50
CA TYR A 116 -5.06 -2.88 -14.75
C TYR A 116 -4.28 -3.54 -15.88
N VAL A 117 -3.69 -2.71 -16.72
CA VAL A 117 -2.83 -3.10 -17.84
C VAL A 117 -1.57 -2.24 -17.87
N ARG A 118 -0.53 -2.67 -18.60
CA ARG A 118 0.62 -1.80 -18.86
C ARG A 118 0.17 -0.53 -19.59
N ALA A 119 0.79 0.61 -19.29
CA ALA A 119 0.42 1.91 -19.86
C ALA A 119 0.48 1.92 -21.39
N ASN A 120 1.48 1.24 -21.96
CA ASN A 120 1.67 1.05 -23.40
C ASN A 120 0.83 -0.08 -24.02
N SER A 121 -0.01 -0.77 -23.23
CA SER A 121 -0.88 -1.82 -23.75
C SER A 121 -1.98 -1.24 -24.63
N ALA A 122 -2.26 -1.92 -25.75
CA ALA A 122 -3.38 -1.63 -26.63
C ALA A 122 -4.73 -2.09 -26.06
N ILE A 123 -4.71 -2.87 -24.96
CA ILE A 123 -5.92 -3.33 -24.28
C ILE A 123 -6.60 -2.13 -23.63
N ASN A 124 -7.84 -1.87 -24.03
CA ASN A 124 -8.70 -0.80 -23.51
C ASN A 124 -10.04 -1.32 -22.95
N LYS A 125 -10.35 -2.60 -23.12
CA LYS A 125 -11.53 -3.27 -22.57
C LYS A 125 -11.20 -4.73 -22.26
N ILE A 126 -11.99 -5.35 -21.36
CA ILE A 126 -11.93 -6.80 -21.17
C ILE A 126 -12.41 -7.48 -22.47
N PRO A 127 -11.61 -8.37 -23.07
CA PRO A 127 -12.01 -9.04 -24.30
C PRO A 127 -13.18 -10.00 -24.07
N SER A 128 -14.19 -9.90 -24.92
CA SER A 128 -15.38 -10.74 -24.89
C SER A 128 -15.29 -11.98 -25.81
N ASP A 129 -14.19 -12.13 -26.54
CA ASP A 129 -14.03 -13.06 -27.68
C ASP A 129 -13.17 -14.30 -27.38
N GLY A 130 -12.78 -14.53 -26.11
CA GLY A 130 -11.93 -15.68 -25.75
C GLY A 130 -10.48 -15.56 -26.22
N SER A 131 -10.00 -14.33 -26.41
CA SER A 131 -8.61 -14.06 -26.75
C SER A 131 -7.63 -14.57 -25.68
N SER A 132 -6.43 -14.94 -26.13
CA SER A 132 -5.35 -15.62 -25.41
C SER A 132 -4.67 -14.79 -24.30
N PHE A 133 -5.37 -13.83 -23.72
CA PHE A 133 -4.84 -12.99 -22.65
C PHE A 133 -4.85 -13.71 -21.31
N ILE A 134 -3.82 -13.43 -20.52
CA ILE A 134 -3.68 -13.98 -19.18
C ILE A 134 -4.11 -12.93 -18.17
N LEU A 135 -5.12 -13.27 -17.36
CA LEU A 135 -5.64 -12.46 -16.26
C LEU A 135 -4.95 -12.89 -14.96
N GLY A 136 -4.12 -12.00 -14.43
CA GLY A 136 -3.49 -12.14 -13.12
C GLY A 136 -4.48 -11.85 -11.99
N VAL A 137 -4.59 -12.78 -11.05
CA VAL A 137 -5.41 -12.65 -9.83
C VAL A 137 -4.61 -13.06 -8.61
N LEU A 138 -4.99 -12.55 -7.44
CA LEU A 138 -4.42 -13.03 -6.17
C LEU A 138 -5.07 -14.37 -5.83
N SER A 139 -4.26 -15.38 -5.51
CA SER A 139 -4.72 -16.72 -5.14
C SER A 139 -5.61 -16.68 -3.89
N GLY A 140 -6.75 -17.37 -3.93
CA GLY A 140 -7.71 -17.43 -2.83
C GLY A 140 -8.49 -16.14 -2.57
N SER A 141 -8.47 -15.19 -3.51
CA SER A 141 -9.21 -13.92 -3.42
C SER A 141 -10.62 -14.03 -4.01
N SER A 142 -11.50 -13.10 -3.61
CA SER A 142 -12.81 -12.93 -4.28
C SER A 142 -12.65 -12.60 -5.77
N HIS A 143 -11.55 -11.92 -6.14
CA HIS A 143 -11.24 -11.63 -7.55
C HIS A 143 -10.98 -12.89 -8.36
N GLU A 144 -10.33 -13.91 -7.80
CA GLU A 144 -10.13 -15.20 -8.47
C GLU A 144 -11.47 -15.93 -8.68
N GLU A 145 -12.27 -16.09 -7.61
CA GLU A 145 -13.58 -16.75 -7.68
C GLU A 145 -14.51 -16.05 -8.69
N ARG A 146 -14.57 -14.71 -8.63
CA ARG A 146 -15.46 -13.91 -9.48
C ARG A 146 -14.97 -13.84 -10.92
N SER A 147 -13.66 -13.75 -11.14
CA SER A 147 -13.10 -13.75 -12.50
C SER A 147 -13.30 -15.09 -13.20
N ALA A 148 -13.18 -16.21 -12.47
CA ALA A 148 -13.48 -17.53 -13.02
C ALA A 148 -14.95 -17.67 -13.46
N SER A 149 -15.87 -17.01 -12.75
CA SER A 149 -17.31 -17.02 -13.06
C SER A 149 -17.70 -16.07 -14.21
N LEU A 150 -17.21 -14.83 -14.19
CA LEU A 150 -17.59 -13.78 -15.15
C LEU A 150 -16.78 -13.85 -16.45
N TYR A 151 -15.55 -14.34 -16.39
CA TYR A 151 -14.63 -14.41 -17.53
C TYR A 151 -14.05 -15.83 -17.71
N PRO A 152 -14.90 -16.87 -17.83
CA PRO A 152 -14.47 -18.27 -17.92
C PRO A 152 -13.61 -18.57 -19.15
N HIS A 153 -13.62 -17.67 -20.14
CA HIS A 153 -12.86 -17.76 -21.38
C HIS A 153 -11.43 -17.18 -21.29
N LEU A 154 -11.09 -16.45 -20.23
CA LEU A 154 -9.72 -15.94 -20.01
C LEU A 154 -8.87 -16.97 -19.27
N LYS A 155 -7.56 -17.02 -19.58
CA LYS A 155 -6.62 -17.83 -18.78
C LYS A 155 -6.31 -17.11 -17.48
N LEU A 156 -6.63 -17.73 -16.35
CA LEU A 156 -6.30 -17.21 -15.03
C LEU A 156 -4.88 -17.64 -14.63
N ALA A 157 -4.09 -16.69 -14.14
CA ALA A 157 -2.82 -16.93 -13.48
C ALA A 157 -2.90 -16.41 -12.05
N SER A 158 -2.79 -17.31 -11.08
CA SER A 158 -2.93 -17.00 -9.66
C SER A 158 -1.56 -16.78 -9.03
N PHE A 159 -1.43 -15.70 -8.26
CA PHE A 159 -0.19 -15.30 -7.58
C PHE A 159 -0.39 -15.25 -6.07
N GLN A 160 0.67 -15.50 -5.31
CA GLN A 160 0.57 -15.57 -3.85
C GLN A 160 0.65 -14.19 -3.20
N THR A 161 1.28 -13.23 -3.87
CA THR A 161 1.50 -11.89 -3.32
C THR A 161 1.11 -10.79 -4.30
N PRO A 162 0.59 -9.64 -3.81
CA PRO A 162 0.34 -8.46 -4.68
C PRO A 162 1.59 -7.97 -5.42
N GLN A 163 2.77 -8.19 -4.85
CA GLN A 163 4.07 -7.88 -5.43
C GLN A 163 4.32 -8.69 -6.71
N GLU A 164 4.03 -9.99 -6.67
CA GLU A 164 4.13 -10.87 -7.83
C GLU A 164 3.15 -10.43 -8.93
N LEU A 165 1.94 -9.98 -8.59
CA LEU A 165 0.99 -9.46 -9.56
C LEU A 165 1.51 -8.22 -10.30
N VAL A 166 2.05 -7.24 -9.57
CA VAL A 166 2.62 -6.02 -10.17
C VAL A 166 3.82 -6.39 -11.06
N LYS A 167 4.70 -7.27 -10.59
CA LYS A 167 5.86 -7.74 -11.35
C LYS A 167 5.45 -8.50 -12.61
N ALA A 168 4.52 -9.45 -12.49
CA ALA A 168 4.00 -10.22 -13.61
C ALA A 168 3.37 -9.33 -14.68
N LEU A 169 2.68 -8.25 -14.27
CA LEU A 169 2.12 -7.29 -15.20
C LEU A 169 3.20 -6.47 -15.91
N LEU A 170 4.27 -6.05 -15.22
CA LEU A 170 5.36 -5.28 -15.81
C LEU A 170 6.23 -6.13 -16.75
N ASP A 171 6.53 -7.37 -16.36
CA ASP A 171 7.39 -8.32 -17.10
C ASP A 171 6.64 -9.00 -18.26
N SER A 172 5.35 -8.67 -18.46
CA SER A 172 4.48 -9.26 -19.50
C SER A 172 4.19 -10.75 -19.34
N THR A 173 4.34 -11.28 -18.14
CA THR A 173 3.88 -12.63 -17.76
C THR A 173 2.35 -12.71 -17.72
N VAL A 174 1.69 -11.60 -17.36
CA VAL A 174 0.24 -11.42 -17.50
C VAL A 174 -0.07 -10.17 -18.30
N ASP A 175 -1.25 -10.15 -18.92
CA ASP A 175 -1.69 -9.06 -19.78
C ASP A 175 -2.59 -8.08 -19.03
N ILE A 176 -3.41 -8.61 -18.14
CA ILE A 176 -4.41 -7.90 -17.35
C ILE A 176 -4.25 -8.35 -15.89
N VAL A 177 -4.39 -7.44 -14.94
CA VAL A 177 -4.53 -7.78 -13.51
C VAL A 177 -5.85 -7.24 -13.00
N THR A 178 -6.55 -7.97 -12.15
CA THR A 178 -7.66 -7.43 -11.34
C THR A 178 -7.27 -7.39 -9.87
N ALA A 179 -7.56 -6.26 -9.23
CA ALA A 179 -7.28 -6.05 -7.82
C ALA A 179 -8.13 -4.91 -7.26
N GLU A 180 -8.17 -4.83 -5.92
CA GLU A 180 -8.76 -3.70 -5.19
C GLU A 180 -7.92 -2.43 -5.40
N ASP A 181 -8.59 -1.31 -5.66
CA ASP A 181 -7.98 -0.09 -6.17
C ASP A 181 -6.95 0.52 -5.22
N GLY A 182 -7.28 0.67 -3.93
CA GLY A 182 -6.42 1.31 -2.95
C GLY A 182 -5.13 0.53 -2.72
N SER A 183 -5.24 -0.78 -2.53
CA SER A 183 -4.10 -1.66 -2.31
C SER A 183 -3.21 -1.74 -3.54
N PHE A 184 -3.81 -1.90 -4.72
CA PHE A 184 -3.05 -2.03 -5.96
C PHE A 184 -2.36 -0.73 -6.36
N ILE A 185 -3.06 0.42 -6.27
CA ILE A 185 -2.44 1.74 -6.54
C ILE A 185 -1.29 2.02 -5.58
N HIS A 186 -1.49 1.77 -4.28
CA HIS A 186 -0.44 1.93 -3.30
C HIS A 186 0.77 1.05 -3.66
N MET A 187 0.54 -0.22 -4.01
CA MET A 187 1.59 -1.15 -4.44
C MET A 187 2.34 -0.63 -5.67
N THR A 188 1.64 -0.17 -6.71
CA THR A 188 2.32 0.39 -7.90
C THR A 188 3.18 1.61 -7.57
N SER A 189 2.79 2.41 -6.57
CA SER A 189 3.56 3.56 -6.10
C SER A 189 4.82 3.13 -5.35
N VAL A 190 4.72 2.18 -4.42
CA VAL A 190 5.86 1.62 -3.66
C VAL A 190 6.90 1.01 -4.59
N TYR A 191 6.48 0.33 -5.65
CA TYR A 191 7.37 -0.34 -6.61
C TYR A 191 7.87 0.56 -7.75
N GLY A 192 7.61 1.87 -7.71
CA GLY A 192 8.06 2.79 -8.77
C GLY A 192 7.44 2.46 -10.15
N ALA A 193 6.26 1.85 -10.15
CA ALA A 193 5.48 1.47 -11.33
C ALA A 193 4.41 2.52 -11.69
N LYS A 194 4.32 3.62 -10.92
CA LYS A 194 3.44 4.75 -11.19
C LYS A 194 3.69 5.30 -12.60
N GLY A 195 2.65 5.38 -13.42
CA GLY A 195 2.72 5.80 -14.82
C GLY A 195 3.13 4.71 -15.83
N LYS A 196 3.57 3.53 -15.36
CA LYS A 196 3.85 2.35 -16.23
C LYS A 196 2.67 1.38 -16.30
N ILE A 197 1.72 1.52 -15.38
CA ILE A 197 0.48 0.76 -15.31
C ILE A 197 -0.67 1.77 -15.38
N LYS A 198 -1.70 1.46 -16.17
CA LYS A 198 -2.93 2.23 -16.27
C LYS A 198 -4.12 1.37 -15.87
N ARG A 199 -5.13 1.99 -15.28
CA ARG A 199 -6.44 1.38 -15.04
C ARG A 199 -7.19 1.27 -16.36
N LEU A 200 -7.90 0.17 -16.58
CA LEU A 200 -8.84 0.03 -17.69
C LEU A 200 -10.13 0.80 -17.38
N GLU A 201 -10.64 1.55 -18.35
CA GLU A 201 -11.95 2.21 -18.26
C GLU A 201 -13.07 1.21 -18.57
N VAL A 202 -13.28 0.29 -17.63
CA VAL A 202 -14.40 -0.64 -17.61
C VAL A 202 -15.16 -0.47 -16.30
N ASP A 203 -16.39 -0.99 -16.22
CA ASP A 203 -17.18 -0.93 -15.00
C ASP A 203 -16.38 -1.42 -13.79
N ARG A 204 -16.16 -0.49 -12.86
CA ARG A 204 -15.70 -0.81 -11.52
C ARG A 204 -16.84 -1.56 -10.84
N TRP A 205 -16.54 -2.69 -10.22
CA TRP A 205 -17.47 -3.25 -9.26
C TRP A 205 -16.99 -2.91 -7.85
N VAL A 206 -17.97 -2.70 -6.99
CA VAL A 206 -17.76 -2.45 -5.57
C VAL A 206 -17.86 -3.78 -4.85
N ASP A 207 -16.84 -4.08 -4.05
CA ASP A 207 -16.82 -5.21 -3.14
C ASP A 207 -17.02 -4.71 -1.70
N ASP A 208 -17.83 -5.43 -0.93
CA ASP A 208 -18.08 -5.14 0.48
C ASP A 208 -17.00 -5.85 1.32
N ILE A 209 -16.32 -5.11 2.21
CA ILE A 209 -15.45 -5.67 3.26
C ILE A 209 -16.31 -5.97 4.48
N HIS A 210 -16.16 -7.18 5.01
CA HIS A 210 -16.86 -7.67 6.20
C HIS A 210 -15.85 -8.08 7.29
N VAL A 211 -16.30 -8.09 8.55
CA VAL A 211 -15.57 -8.80 9.60
C VAL A 211 -15.88 -10.29 9.50
N GLY A 212 -14.86 -11.13 9.60
CA GLY A 212 -15.02 -12.59 9.63
C GLY A 212 -14.78 -13.17 11.02
N VAL A 213 -15.70 -14.01 11.49
CA VAL A 213 -15.53 -14.83 12.70
C VAL A 213 -15.96 -16.26 12.44
N LEU A 214 -15.52 -17.23 13.25
CA LEU A 214 -16.05 -18.60 13.15
C LEU A 214 -17.56 -18.64 13.36
N LYS A 215 -18.30 -19.39 12.54
CA LYS A 215 -19.76 -19.54 12.66
C LYS A 215 -20.21 -20.05 14.04
N THR A 216 -19.36 -20.80 14.73
CA THR A 216 -19.60 -21.29 16.09
C THR A 216 -19.54 -20.19 17.16
N ARG A 217 -19.04 -18.99 16.83
CA ARG A 217 -18.86 -17.83 17.71
C ARG A 217 -19.82 -16.68 17.36
N ALA A 218 -21.12 -16.99 17.27
CA ALA A 218 -22.16 -15.99 16.96
C ALA A 218 -22.29 -14.90 18.05
N ASP A 219 -21.95 -15.24 19.29
CA ASP A 219 -21.81 -14.32 20.42
C ASP A 219 -20.76 -13.23 20.14
N LEU A 220 -19.59 -13.63 19.62
CA LEU A 220 -18.52 -12.71 19.27
C LEU A 220 -18.90 -11.81 18.11
N LEU A 221 -19.60 -12.34 17.10
CA LEU A 221 -20.10 -11.53 15.98
C LEU A 221 -21.02 -10.42 16.46
N ASN A 222 -21.94 -10.73 17.38
CA ASN A 222 -22.85 -9.75 17.95
C ASN A 222 -22.09 -8.66 18.74
N LEU A 223 -21.07 -9.04 19.52
CA LEU A 223 -20.22 -8.08 20.24
C LEU A 223 -19.48 -7.16 19.26
N VAL A 224 -18.93 -7.72 18.18
CA VAL A 224 -18.29 -6.96 17.10
C VAL A 224 -19.24 -5.94 16.51
N GLU A 225 -20.45 -6.35 16.13
CA GLU A 225 -21.44 -5.44 15.55
C GLU A 225 -21.87 -4.35 16.51
N GLN A 226 -22.01 -4.65 17.81
CA GLN A 226 -22.33 -3.64 18.83
C GLN A 226 -21.23 -2.59 18.95
N GLY A 227 -19.96 -3.01 19.02
CA GLY A 227 -18.83 -2.07 19.08
C GLY A 227 -18.68 -1.25 17.80
N LEU A 228 -18.94 -1.83 16.63
CA LEU A 228 -18.92 -1.10 15.34
C LEU A 228 -20.03 -0.04 15.26
N ARG A 229 -21.19 -0.28 15.89
CA ARG A 229 -22.28 0.72 16.01
C ARG A 229 -21.96 1.86 16.97
N ALA A 230 -21.01 1.68 17.89
CA ALA A 230 -20.57 2.70 18.82
C ALA A 230 -19.53 3.68 18.23
N ILE A 231 -19.03 3.39 17.03
CA ILE A 231 -18.09 4.24 16.30
C ILE A 231 -18.88 5.29 15.50
N SER A 232 -18.53 6.57 15.66
CA SER A 232 -19.26 7.67 15.02
C SER A 232 -18.89 7.81 13.55
N ALA A 233 -19.77 8.42 12.76
CA ALA A 233 -19.50 8.69 11.34
C ALA A 233 -18.30 9.64 11.15
N SER A 234 -18.10 10.60 12.06
CA SER A 234 -16.91 11.46 12.08
C SER A 234 -15.61 10.68 12.32
N ASP A 235 -15.64 9.64 13.15
CA ASP A 235 -14.47 8.79 13.37
C ASP A 235 -14.11 8.01 12.09
N TYR A 236 -15.13 7.47 11.42
CA TYR A 236 -14.96 6.81 10.12
C TYR A 236 -14.39 7.76 9.05
N SER A 237 -14.92 8.98 8.95
CA SER A 237 -14.43 10.01 8.04
C SER A 237 -12.96 10.40 8.33
N ALA A 238 -12.59 10.49 9.62
CA ALA A 238 -11.22 10.77 10.02
C ALA A 238 -10.25 9.64 9.62
N LEU A 239 -10.68 8.38 9.74
CA LEU A 239 -9.90 7.21 9.31
C LEU A 239 -9.65 7.23 7.79
N GLU A 240 -10.67 7.55 6.97
CA GLU A 240 -10.49 7.65 5.51
C GLU A 240 -9.56 8.81 5.12
N LYS A 241 -9.78 9.98 5.71
CA LYS A 241 -8.95 11.17 5.41
C LYS A 241 -7.48 10.94 5.70
N ARG A 242 -7.20 10.13 6.73
CA ARG A 242 -5.84 9.79 7.14
C ARG A 242 -5.17 8.76 6.23
N TRP A 243 -5.91 7.76 5.76
CA TRP A 243 -5.32 6.58 5.09
C TRP A 243 -5.54 6.52 3.57
N LEU A 244 -6.57 7.17 3.03
CA LEU A 244 -6.97 7.03 1.63
C LEU A 244 -6.88 8.36 0.87
N ASP A 245 -6.36 8.30 -0.35
CA ASP A 245 -6.40 9.40 -1.31
C ASP A 245 -7.83 9.61 -1.83
N GLN A 246 -8.15 10.85 -2.24
CA GLN A 246 -9.51 11.24 -2.64
C GLN A 246 -10.09 10.38 -3.78
N ASP A 247 -9.26 9.94 -4.72
CA ASP A 247 -9.66 9.13 -5.88
C ASP A 247 -10.00 7.66 -5.55
N VAL A 248 -9.73 7.24 -4.32
CA VAL A 248 -9.89 5.87 -3.81
C VAL A 248 -10.99 5.77 -2.75
N ARG A 249 -11.43 6.89 -2.18
CA ARG A 249 -12.46 6.92 -1.12
C ARG A 249 -13.83 6.51 -1.67
N VAL A 250 -14.49 5.59 -0.96
CA VAL A 250 -15.86 5.14 -1.27
C VAL A 250 -16.85 5.51 -0.15
N ALA A 251 -16.37 6.13 0.93
CA ALA A 251 -17.06 6.40 2.19
C ALA A 251 -17.34 5.13 3.01
N PHE A 252 -17.06 5.18 4.32
CA PHE A 252 -17.55 4.15 5.24
C PHE A 252 -19.08 4.14 5.22
N ARG A 253 -19.67 2.94 5.21
CA ARG A 253 -21.09 2.80 5.52
C ARG A 253 -21.26 3.12 7.00
N SER A 254 -21.65 4.36 7.33
CA SER A 254 -22.20 4.63 8.65
C SER A 254 -23.39 3.69 8.84
N ASN A 255 -23.37 2.87 9.89
CA ASN A 255 -24.53 2.10 10.30
C ASN A 255 -25.58 3.12 10.74
N GLY A 256 -26.34 3.65 9.79
CA GLY A 256 -27.56 4.41 10.04
C GLY A 256 -28.53 3.60 10.91
N LYS A 257 -29.59 4.24 11.40
CA LYS A 257 -30.60 3.55 12.22
C LYS A 257 -31.06 2.27 11.50
N PRO A 258 -31.05 1.10 12.15
CA PRO A 258 -31.50 -0.13 11.52
C PRO A 258 -32.96 0.01 11.07
N LEU A 259 -33.28 -0.49 9.88
CA LEU A 259 -34.64 -0.46 9.34
C LEU A 259 -35.58 -1.22 10.29
N SER A 260 -36.46 -0.48 10.97
CA SER A 260 -37.41 -1.05 11.92
C SER A 260 -38.81 -1.10 11.31
N LEU A 261 -39.18 -2.27 10.78
CA LEU A 261 -40.53 -2.55 10.27
C LEU A 261 -41.40 -3.16 11.37
N THR A 262 -42.66 -2.74 11.41
CA THR A 262 -43.71 -3.35 12.24
C THR A 262 -44.06 -4.75 11.73
N ASP A 263 -44.69 -5.58 12.56
CA ASP A 263 -45.07 -6.94 12.16
C ASP A 263 -46.09 -6.96 11.01
N SER A 264 -46.97 -5.95 10.95
CA SER A 264 -47.91 -5.78 9.84
C SER A 264 -47.19 -5.44 8.52
N GLU A 265 -46.18 -4.58 8.54
CA GLU A 265 -45.35 -4.25 7.37
C GLU A 265 -44.50 -5.44 6.93
N LYS A 266 -43.88 -6.17 7.86
CA LYS A 266 -43.11 -7.40 7.56
C LYS A 266 -43.99 -8.47 6.91
N ASN A 267 -45.18 -8.70 7.45
CA ASN A 267 -46.15 -9.66 6.92
C ASN A 267 -46.72 -9.21 5.57
N TRP A 268 -46.95 -7.91 5.39
CA TRP A 268 -47.36 -7.37 4.10
C TRP A 268 -46.26 -7.57 3.05
N LEU A 269 -45.02 -7.21 3.40
CA LEU A 269 -43.85 -7.32 2.52
C LEU A 269 -43.56 -8.78 2.16
N SER A 270 -43.69 -9.74 3.09
CA SER A 270 -43.48 -11.16 2.82
C SER A 270 -44.46 -11.73 1.79
N LYS A 271 -45.71 -11.25 1.79
CA LYS A 271 -46.77 -11.63 0.85
C LYS A 271 -46.68 -10.97 -0.51
N GLN A 272 -45.94 -9.87 -0.64
CA GLN A 272 -45.72 -9.23 -1.94
C GLN A 272 -44.73 -10.01 -2.79
N GLY A 273 -45.03 -10.08 -4.10
CA GLY A 273 -44.09 -10.48 -5.13
C GLY A 273 -43.03 -9.39 -5.37
N LYS A 274 -42.64 -9.19 -6.63
CA LYS A 274 -41.75 -8.09 -7.03
C LYS A 274 -42.52 -6.77 -7.03
N ILE A 275 -41.97 -5.76 -6.36
CA ILE A 275 -42.55 -4.40 -6.30
C ILE A 275 -41.90 -3.56 -7.40
N THR A 276 -42.69 -3.04 -8.32
CA THR A 276 -42.16 -2.31 -9.49
C THR A 276 -42.11 -0.82 -9.21
N VAL A 277 -40.92 -0.21 -9.33
CA VAL A 277 -40.68 1.20 -9.08
C VAL A 277 -40.24 1.90 -10.37
N GLY A 278 -41.00 2.89 -10.80
CA GLY A 278 -40.69 3.72 -11.96
C GLY A 278 -39.54 4.69 -11.69
N ILE A 279 -38.65 4.83 -12.67
CA ILE A 279 -37.55 5.81 -12.66
C ILE A 279 -37.43 6.46 -14.04
N MET A 280 -37.13 7.75 -14.11
CA MET A 280 -36.95 8.40 -15.41
C MET A 280 -35.77 7.79 -16.16
N GLU A 281 -35.95 7.59 -17.47
CA GLU A 281 -34.95 6.91 -18.29
C GLU A 281 -33.64 7.71 -18.40
N ASN A 282 -33.72 9.00 -18.74
CA ASN A 282 -32.55 9.86 -18.91
C ASN A 282 -32.77 11.24 -18.25
N TRP A 283 -32.44 11.34 -16.96
CA TRP A 283 -32.43 12.59 -16.20
C TRP A 283 -31.11 12.74 -15.42
N VAL A 284 -30.06 13.15 -16.11
CA VAL A 284 -28.71 13.27 -15.54
C VAL A 284 -28.61 14.46 -14.57
N PRO A 285 -27.98 14.36 -13.38
CA PRO A 285 -27.28 13.20 -12.78
C PRO A 285 -28.16 12.35 -11.84
N PHE A 286 -29.47 12.49 -11.87
CA PHE A 286 -30.41 11.79 -10.98
C PHE A 286 -30.63 10.33 -11.39
N SER A 287 -30.86 10.08 -12.68
CA SER A 287 -30.96 8.73 -13.23
C SER A 287 -30.58 8.71 -14.71
N PHE A 288 -29.65 7.85 -15.09
CA PHE A 288 -29.24 7.66 -16.48
C PHE A 288 -28.57 6.30 -16.66
N GLN A 289 -28.43 5.87 -17.90
CA GLN A 289 -27.75 4.63 -18.22
C GLN A 289 -26.24 4.87 -18.32
N SER A 290 -25.44 4.04 -17.65
CA SER A 290 -23.99 3.96 -17.86
C SER A 290 -23.69 3.37 -19.22
N GLU A 291 -22.44 3.48 -19.68
CA GLU A 291 -21.98 2.92 -20.97
C GLU A 291 -22.13 1.39 -21.05
N THR A 292 -22.22 0.72 -19.90
CA THR A 292 -22.41 -0.72 -19.74
C THR A 292 -23.86 -1.17 -19.58
N GLY A 293 -24.79 -0.23 -19.66
CA GLY A 293 -26.22 -0.51 -19.63
C GLY A 293 -26.85 -0.52 -18.23
N GLN A 294 -26.07 -0.33 -17.16
CA GLN A 294 -26.59 -0.23 -15.79
C GLN A 294 -27.21 1.14 -15.52
N ARG A 295 -28.19 1.21 -14.61
CA ARG A 295 -28.80 2.48 -14.22
C ARG A 295 -28.02 3.09 -13.06
N VAL A 296 -27.52 4.31 -13.24
CA VAL A 296 -26.69 5.07 -12.28
C VAL A 296 -27.27 6.46 -12.04
N GLY A 297 -26.81 7.14 -10.98
CA GLY A 297 -27.25 8.49 -10.60
C GLY A 297 -27.85 8.56 -9.19
N ILE A 298 -28.14 9.78 -8.71
CA ILE A 298 -28.57 10.04 -7.32
C ILE A 298 -29.79 9.20 -6.93
N SER A 299 -30.85 9.24 -7.75
CA SER A 299 -32.11 8.54 -7.49
C SER A 299 -31.98 7.03 -7.68
N ALA A 300 -31.09 6.59 -8.58
CA ALA A 300 -30.76 5.17 -8.73
C ALA A 300 -30.00 4.62 -7.49
N SER A 301 -29.08 5.41 -6.93
CA SER A 301 -28.35 5.07 -5.70
C SER A 301 -29.28 4.97 -4.49
N VAL A 302 -30.19 5.93 -4.32
CA VAL A 302 -31.24 5.88 -3.27
C VAL A 302 -32.11 4.63 -3.44
N PHE A 303 -32.55 4.34 -4.66
CA PHE A 303 -33.30 3.11 -4.95
C PHE A 303 -32.52 1.86 -4.53
N ASN A 304 -31.24 1.75 -4.89
CA ASN A 304 -30.43 0.58 -4.60
C ASN A 304 -30.29 0.33 -3.09
N ILE A 305 -30.10 1.40 -2.30
CA ILE A 305 -30.06 1.31 -0.84
C ILE A 305 -31.39 0.78 -0.31
N ILE A 306 -32.51 1.37 -0.72
CA ILE A 306 -33.84 0.93 -0.27
C ILE A 306 -34.10 -0.52 -0.70
N ASN A 307 -33.73 -0.91 -1.92
CA ASN A 307 -33.93 -2.27 -2.42
C ASN A 307 -33.16 -3.29 -1.58
N LYS A 308 -31.89 -2.99 -1.25
CA LYS A 308 -31.06 -3.85 -0.39
C LYS A 308 -31.65 -3.98 1.00
N LEU A 309 -32.10 -2.87 1.60
CA LEU A 309 -32.76 -2.87 2.92
C LEU A 309 -34.05 -3.69 2.95
N LEU A 310 -34.76 -3.78 1.83
CA LEU A 310 -36.01 -4.55 1.69
C LEU A 310 -35.80 -5.98 1.16
N GLY A 311 -34.56 -6.48 1.16
CA GLY A 311 -34.25 -7.85 0.75
C GLY A 311 -34.38 -8.09 -0.76
N ASN A 312 -34.04 -7.09 -1.58
CA ASN A 312 -34.02 -7.14 -3.05
C ASN A 312 -35.39 -7.43 -3.70
N LYS A 313 -36.48 -6.97 -3.08
CA LYS A 313 -37.85 -7.16 -3.59
C LYS A 313 -38.28 -6.13 -4.65
N LEU A 314 -37.54 -5.04 -4.83
CA LEU A 314 -37.88 -3.98 -5.77
C LEU A 314 -37.28 -4.25 -7.16
N VAL A 315 -37.99 -3.82 -8.19
CA VAL A 315 -37.55 -3.86 -9.59
C VAL A 315 -37.73 -2.48 -10.20
N LEU A 316 -36.67 -1.95 -10.82
CA LEU A 316 -36.74 -0.69 -11.54
C LEU A 316 -37.41 -0.86 -12.91
N ARG A 317 -38.31 0.06 -13.23
CA ARG A 317 -38.86 0.23 -14.57
C ARG A 317 -38.50 1.62 -15.12
N PRO A 318 -37.52 1.73 -16.03
CA PRO A 318 -37.22 2.99 -16.68
C PRO A 318 -38.35 3.40 -17.63
N GLY A 319 -38.55 4.72 -17.80
CA GLY A 319 -39.42 5.23 -18.85
C GLY A 319 -39.62 6.74 -18.81
N GLU A 320 -40.48 7.21 -19.71
CA GLU A 320 -40.88 8.62 -19.81
C GLU A 320 -41.71 9.07 -18.60
N TRP A 321 -41.44 10.26 -18.08
CA TRP A 321 -42.05 10.79 -16.86
C TRP A 321 -43.59 10.71 -16.85
N LYS A 322 -44.21 11.17 -17.94
CA LYS A 322 -45.68 11.16 -18.09
C LYS A 322 -46.25 9.74 -18.09
N THR A 323 -45.54 8.80 -18.71
CA THR A 323 -45.92 7.38 -18.76
C THR A 323 -45.83 6.75 -17.38
N LEU A 324 -44.74 6.99 -16.66
CA LEU A 324 -44.53 6.44 -15.30
C LEU A 324 -45.60 6.95 -14.32
N LEU A 325 -45.94 8.24 -14.37
CA LEU A 325 -47.02 8.80 -13.55
C LEU A 325 -48.36 8.10 -13.83
N ASN A 326 -48.74 7.95 -15.10
CA ASN A 326 -49.98 7.27 -15.47
C ASN A 326 -49.94 5.78 -15.09
N ASP A 327 -48.81 5.11 -15.23
CA ASP A 327 -48.68 3.70 -14.91
C ASP A 327 -48.83 3.43 -13.41
N VAL A 328 -48.36 4.32 -12.52
CA VAL A 328 -48.67 4.22 -11.08
C VAL A 328 -50.16 4.47 -10.83
N LYS A 329 -50.74 5.50 -11.47
CA LYS A 329 -52.16 5.85 -11.33
C LYS A 329 -53.09 4.72 -11.78
N ASP A 330 -52.70 4.00 -12.85
CA ASP A 330 -53.41 2.86 -13.42
C ASP A 330 -53.11 1.54 -12.69
N GLY A 331 -52.21 1.55 -11.69
CA GLY A 331 -51.80 0.35 -10.94
C GLY A 331 -50.93 -0.63 -11.71
N LYS A 332 -50.32 -0.22 -12.84
CA LYS A 332 -49.37 -1.03 -13.63
C LYS A 332 -47.99 -1.12 -12.98
N ILE A 333 -47.62 -0.13 -12.17
CA ILE A 333 -46.43 -0.14 -11.32
C ILE A 333 -46.78 0.38 -9.93
N ASP A 334 -46.01 0.00 -8.91
CA ASP A 334 -46.35 0.22 -7.51
C ASP A 334 -45.96 1.62 -7.01
N ALA A 335 -44.86 2.16 -7.54
CA ALA A 335 -44.33 3.46 -7.14
C ALA A 335 -43.53 4.14 -8.26
N VAL A 336 -43.22 5.42 -8.08
CA VAL A 336 -42.33 6.21 -8.94
C VAL A 336 -41.43 7.11 -8.10
N LEU A 337 -40.16 7.24 -8.50
CA LEU A 337 -39.17 8.13 -7.88
C LEU A 337 -39.31 9.56 -8.39
N ASP A 338 -38.62 10.50 -7.74
CA ASP A 338 -38.46 11.90 -8.17
C ASP A 338 -39.76 12.71 -8.32
N ILE A 339 -40.83 12.29 -7.66
CA ILE A 339 -42.12 12.97 -7.76
C ILE A 339 -42.23 14.12 -6.78
N THR A 340 -42.54 15.30 -7.30
CA THR A 340 -42.91 16.46 -6.48
C THR A 340 -44.39 16.38 -6.08
N PRO A 341 -44.71 16.44 -4.77
CA PRO A 341 -46.08 16.56 -4.29
C PRO A 341 -46.74 17.84 -4.83
N LEU A 342 -47.91 17.69 -5.44
CA LEU A 342 -48.73 18.81 -5.92
C LEU A 342 -50.19 18.53 -5.56
N PRO A 343 -51.01 19.55 -5.26
CA PRO A 343 -52.42 19.36 -4.92
C PRO A 343 -53.19 18.52 -5.96
N LYS A 344 -52.89 18.71 -7.25
CA LYS A 344 -53.49 17.93 -8.34
C LYS A 344 -53.09 16.45 -8.39
N ARG A 345 -52.00 16.07 -7.71
CA ARG A 345 -51.48 14.69 -7.65
C ARG A 345 -51.94 13.98 -6.36
N GLU A 346 -52.21 14.69 -5.28
CA GLU A 346 -52.63 14.10 -3.99
C GLU A 346 -53.79 13.09 -4.08
N PRO A 347 -54.80 13.24 -4.94
CA PRO A 347 -55.86 12.24 -5.07
C PRO A 347 -55.37 10.85 -5.54
N PHE A 348 -54.25 10.79 -6.26
CA PHE A 348 -53.77 9.58 -6.95
C PHE A 348 -52.56 8.92 -6.30
N TYR A 349 -51.83 9.63 -5.42
CA TYR A 349 -50.59 9.13 -4.82
C TYR A 349 -50.54 9.31 -3.31
N HIS A 350 -49.74 8.46 -2.66
CA HIS A 350 -49.18 8.69 -1.33
C HIS A 350 -47.70 9.04 -1.47
N PHE A 351 -47.27 10.12 -0.82
CA PHE A 351 -45.89 10.60 -0.87
C PHE A 351 -45.14 10.27 0.42
N THR A 352 -43.86 9.90 0.28
CA THR A 352 -42.89 9.96 1.38
C THR A 352 -42.54 11.42 1.71
N THR A 353 -41.74 11.67 2.74
CA THR A 353 -40.96 12.91 2.84
C THR A 353 -39.95 12.98 1.68
N PRO A 354 -39.48 14.18 1.31
CA PRO A 354 -38.44 14.29 0.30
C PRO A 354 -37.18 13.56 0.77
N TYR A 355 -36.58 12.75 -0.10
CA TYR A 355 -35.22 12.23 0.13
C TYR A 355 -34.16 13.20 -0.39
N LEU A 356 -34.54 14.13 -1.27
CA LEU A 356 -33.67 15.18 -1.78
C LEU A 356 -34.46 16.46 -2.03
N GLU A 357 -33.96 17.57 -1.49
CA GLU A 357 -34.44 18.91 -1.84
C GLU A 357 -33.51 19.55 -2.86
N THR A 358 -34.07 19.98 -3.98
CA THR A 358 -33.33 20.67 -5.04
C THR A 358 -34.00 21.99 -5.39
N ARG A 359 -33.35 22.80 -6.23
CA ARG A 359 -33.83 24.14 -6.59
C ARG A 359 -33.70 24.36 -8.09
N HIS A 360 -34.54 25.24 -8.64
CA HIS A 360 -34.28 25.76 -9.97
C HIS A 360 -33.29 26.91 -9.96
N ALA A 361 -32.58 27.02 -11.07
CA ALA A 361 -31.57 28.01 -11.32
C ALA A 361 -31.73 28.57 -12.73
N ILE A 362 -31.45 29.87 -12.87
CA ILE A 362 -31.40 30.57 -14.14
C ILE A 362 -29.95 30.59 -14.63
N PHE A 363 -29.71 30.00 -15.80
CA PHE A 363 -28.42 29.95 -16.47
C PHE A 363 -28.44 30.92 -17.66
N GLY A 364 -27.47 31.82 -17.73
CA GLY A 364 -27.32 32.81 -18.79
C GLY A 364 -25.87 32.92 -19.27
N ARG A 365 -25.62 33.64 -20.38
CA ARG A 365 -24.26 33.86 -20.91
C ARG A 365 -23.45 34.85 -20.07
N LYS A 366 -22.15 34.59 -19.94
CA LYS A 366 -21.18 35.43 -19.21
C LYS A 366 -21.01 36.81 -19.86
N THR A 367 -21.24 37.87 -19.09
CA THR A 367 -20.97 39.26 -19.50
C THR A 367 -19.57 39.68 -19.03
N LYS A 368 -19.02 40.79 -19.58
CA LYS A 368 -17.67 41.32 -19.24
C LYS A 368 -17.47 41.62 -17.74
N GLY A 369 -18.53 41.64 -16.92
CA GLY A 369 -18.50 41.90 -15.47
C GLY A 369 -18.68 40.69 -14.56
N GLY A 370 -18.83 39.46 -15.10
CA GLY A 370 -18.85 38.23 -14.30
C GLY A 370 -20.13 37.94 -13.48
N ALA A 371 -20.99 38.93 -13.23
CA ALA A 371 -22.32 38.77 -12.62
C ALA A 371 -23.38 39.52 -13.44
N PHE A 372 -24.63 39.04 -13.44
CA PHE A 372 -25.79 39.77 -13.99
C PHE A 372 -26.88 39.88 -12.93
N ALA A 373 -27.63 40.98 -12.92
CA ALA A 373 -28.79 41.17 -12.04
C ALA A 373 -29.89 40.15 -12.38
N TYR A 374 -30.76 39.82 -11.42
CA TYR A 374 -31.89 38.90 -11.65
C TYR A 374 -32.65 39.32 -12.91
N PRO A 375 -32.73 38.45 -13.94
CA PRO A 375 -33.26 38.85 -15.22
C PRO A 375 -34.79 38.90 -15.19
N ASP A 376 -35.39 39.87 -15.88
CA ASP A 376 -36.81 39.78 -16.21
C ASP A 376 -37.02 38.69 -17.26
N VAL A 377 -37.55 37.56 -16.82
CA VAL A 377 -37.78 36.37 -17.67
C VAL A 377 -39.09 36.44 -18.44
N SER A 378 -40.00 37.36 -18.10
CA SER A 378 -41.38 37.40 -18.63
C SER A 378 -41.45 37.59 -20.15
N THR A 379 -40.47 38.28 -20.73
CA THR A 379 -40.36 38.55 -22.18
C THR A 379 -39.20 37.81 -22.84
N ALA A 380 -38.47 37.00 -22.08
CA ALA A 380 -37.26 36.35 -22.54
C ALA A 380 -37.53 35.12 -23.42
N THR A 381 -36.54 34.76 -24.23
CA THR A 381 -36.51 33.45 -24.89
C THR A 381 -35.80 32.45 -23.99
N ILE A 382 -36.53 31.49 -23.44
CA ILE A 382 -35.99 30.48 -22.52
C ILE A 382 -35.96 29.09 -23.16
N ALA A 383 -34.90 28.33 -22.90
CA ALA A 383 -34.83 26.92 -23.25
C ALA A 383 -35.27 26.08 -22.04
N LEU A 384 -36.15 25.09 -22.25
CA LEU A 384 -36.66 24.19 -21.21
C LEU A 384 -36.73 22.76 -21.75
N GLU A 385 -36.58 21.77 -20.87
CA GLU A 385 -36.70 20.36 -21.25
C GLU A 385 -38.14 19.97 -21.60
N ARG A 386 -38.29 19.30 -22.74
CA ARG A 386 -39.58 18.76 -23.19
C ARG A 386 -40.12 17.76 -22.19
N GLY A 387 -41.43 17.80 -21.94
CA GLY A 387 -42.11 16.82 -21.08
C GLY A 387 -42.02 17.10 -19.57
N PHE A 388 -41.19 18.05 -19.14
CA PHE A 388 -41.14 18.49 -17.74
C PHE A 388 -42.25 19.49 -17.41
N GLY A 389 -42.72 19.47 -16.16
CA GLY A 389 -43.77 20.38 -15.69
C GLY A 389 -43.36 21.87 -15.69
N ASN A 390 -42.11 22.17 -15.99
CA ASN A 390 -41.55 23.52 -16.07
C ASN A 390 -42.11 24.29 -17.25
N VAL A 391 -42.29 23.60 -18.38
CA VAL A 391 -42.83 24.19 -19.61
C VAL A 391 -44.23 24.75 -19.37
N GLN A 392 -45.13 23.94 -18.79
CA GLN A 392 -46.49 24.39 -18.53
C GLN A 392 -46.53 25.49 -17.46
N PHE A 393 -45.70 25.39 -16.43
CA PHE A 393 -45.63 26.40 -15.38
C PHE A 393 -45.24 27.78 -15.91
N TYR A 394 -44.22 27.88 -16.75
CA TYR A 394 -43.82 29.18 -17.32
C TYR A 394 -44.84 29.70 -18.33
N ARG A 395 -45.56 28.82 -19.05
CA ARG A 395 -46.70 29.24 -19.90
C ARG A 395 -47.85 29.82 -19.09
N ASP A 396 -48.16 29.20 -17.95
CA ASP A 396 -49.25 29.65 -17.08
C ASP A 396 -48.89 30.97 -16.37
N LEU A 397 -47.62 31.12 -15.97
CA LEU A 397 -47.12 32.30 -15.24
C LEU A 397 -46.87 33.50 -16.16
N TYR A 398 -46.36 33.27 -17.37
CA TYR A 398 -46.03 34.30 -18.36
C TYR A 398 -46.58 33.90 -19.73
N PRO A 399 -47.82 34.29 -20.08
CA PRO A 399 -48.45 33.90 -21.34
C PRO A 399 -47.68 34.31 -22.61
N ASP A 400 -46.90 35.39 -22.53
CA ASP A 400 -46.15 35.95 -23.66
C ASP A 400 -44.68 35.46 -23.76
N ILE A 401 -44.24 34.58 -22.85
CA ILE A 401 -42.86 34.08 -22.82
C ILE A 401 -42.55 33.16 -24.02
N LYS A 402 -41.36 33.30 -24.60
CA LYS A 402 -40.93 32.44 -25.72
C LYS A 402 -40.18 31.22 -25.18
N ILE A 403 -40.80 30.04 -25.22
CA ILE A 403 -40.19 28.79 -24.76
C ILE A 403 -39.71 27.96 -25.93
N ILE A 404 -38.43 27.58 -25.92
CA ILE A 404 -37.83 26.59 -26.81
C ILE A 404 -37.73 25.27 -26.04
N GLU A 405 -38.53 24.28 -26.44
CA GLU A 405 -38.47 22.94 -25.85
C GLU A 405 -37.35 22.12 -26.47
N VAL A 406 -36.44 21.60 -25.64
CA VAL A 406 -35.29 20.77 -26.05
C VAL A 406 -35.36 19.38 -25.42
N ASP A 407 -34.58 18.43 -25.93
CA ASP A 407 -34.66 17.04 -25.50
C ASP A 407 -33.96 16.77 -24.14
N ASP A 408 -32.92 17.54 -23.78
CA ASP A 408 -32.22 17.38 -22.50
C ASP A 408 -31.62 18.71 -21.96
N THR A 409 -31.15 18.67 -20.71
CA THR A 409 -30.56 19.83 -20.02
C THR A 409 -29.28 20.35 -20.69
N LEU A 410 -28.45 19.48 -21.27
CA LEU A 410 -27.23 19.90 -21.97
C LEU A 410 -27.57 20.67 -23.25
N ALA A 411 -28.56 20.20 -24.01
CA ALA A 411 -29.08 20.89 -25.19
C ALA A 411 -29.64 22.26 -24.82
N ALA A 412 -30.33 22.39 -23.67
CA ALA A 412 -30.83 23.67 -23.18
C ALA A 412 -29.69 24.67 -22.94
N LEU A 413 -28.66 24.23 -22.22
CA LEU A 413 -27.47 25.03 -21.92
C LEU A 413 -26.68 25.39 -23.18
N GLN A 414 -26.56 24.47 -24.15
CA GLN A 414 -25.93 24.75 -25.44
C GLN A 414 -26.70 25.79 -26.25
N PHE A 415 -28.03 25.81 -26.18
CA PHE A 415 -28.85 26.83 -26.83
C PHE A 415 -28.59 28.21 -26.21
N VAL A 416 -28.42 28.28 -24.89
CA VAL A 416 -28.02 29.51 -24.20
C VAL A 416 -26.60 29.94 -24.61
N ALA A 417 -25.64 29.02 -24.56
CA ALA A 417 -24.24 29.27 -24.92
C ALA A 417 -24.09 29.78 -26.37
N LYS A 418 -24.87 29.21 -27.31
CA LYS A 418 -24.89 29.60 -28.73
C LYS A 418 -25.80 30.80 -29.02
N GLY A 419 -26.50 31.34 -28.03
CA GLY A 419 -27.37 32.51 -28.16
C GLY A 419 -28.71 32.26 -28.84
N LYS A 420 -29.13 31.00 -29.00
CA LYS A 420 -30.45 30.62 -29.50
C LYS A 420 -31.55 30.83 -28.45
N ALA A 421 -31.18 30.74 -27.17
CA ALA A 421 -32.00 31.16 -26.04
C ALA A 421 -31.22 32.18 -25.19
N GLN A 422 -31.93 33.05 -24.47
CA GLN A 422 -31.34 33.99 -23.53
C GLN A 422 -31.02 33.30 -22.20
N TYR A 423 -31.91 32.43 -21.73
CA TYR A 423 -31.75 31.70 -20.46
C TYR A 423 -32.18 30.24 -20.56
N TYR A 424 -31.63 29.41 -19.68
CA TYR A 424 -32.17 28.10 -19.33
C TYR A 424 -32.61 28.19 -17.87
N ILE A 425 -33.82 27.69 -17.57
CA ILE A 425 -34.37 27.72 -16.21
C ILE A 425 -34.79 26.31 -15.80
N GLY A 426 -33.99 25.67 -14.97
CA GLY A 426 -34.25 24.29 -14.57
C GLY A 426 -33.42 23.87 -13.38
N ASN A 427 -33.36 22.56 -13.12
CA ASN A 427 -32.74 22.02 -11.91
C ASN A 427 -31.27 22.45 -11.80
N ARG A 428 -30.88 23.05 -10.67
CA ARG A 428 -29.52 23.54 -10.44
C ARG A 428 -28.48 22.44 -10.53
N ILE A 429 -28.74 21.28 -9.91
CA ILE A 429 -27.80 20.14 -9.90
C ILE A 429 -27.64 19.61 -11.33
N ALA A 430 -28.75 19.40 -12.05
CA ALA A 430 -28.69 18.95 -13.45
C ALA A 430 -27.99 19.98 -14.36
N GLY A 431 -28.30 21.26 -14.19
CA GLY A 431 -27.73 22.34 -14.98
C GLY A 431 -26.23 22.54 -14.75
N MET A 432 -25.78 22.51 -13.48
CA MET A 432 -24.35 22.59 -13.16
C MET A 432 -23.59 21.37 -13.69
N PHE A 433 -24.14 20.17 -13.48
CA PHE A 433 -23.54 18.94 -13.99
C PHE A 433 -23.40 18.97 -15.52
N ALA A 434 -24.47 19.31 -16.22
CA ALA A 434 -24.48 19.36 -17.68
C ALA A 434 -23.56 20.46 -18.23
N ALA A 435 -23.48 21.62 -17.58
CA ALA A 435 -22.56 22.69 -17.98
C ALA A 435 -21.09 22.25 -17.84
N ASN A 436 -20.74 21.61 -16.72
CA ASN A 436 -19.38 21.11 -16.47
C ASN A 436 -19.02 19.98 -17.44
N LYS A 437 -19.87 18.96 -17.57
CA LYS A 437 -19.65 17.83 -18.48
C LYS A 437 -19.58 18.27 -19.94
N GLY A 438 -20.36 19.28 -20.32
CA GLY A 438 -20.39 19.85 -21.65
C GLY A 438 -19.26 20.83 -21.96
N GLY A 439 -18.37 21.15 -21.00
CA GLY A 439 -17.28 22.11 -21.19
C GLY A 439 -17.77 23.54 -21.48
N ILE A 440 -18.90 23.95 -20.93
CA ILE A 440 -19.54 25.23 -21.28
C ILE A 440 -19.03 26.35 -20.36
N GLU A 441 -17.87 26.93 -20.71
CA GLU A 441 -17.19 27.97 -19.90
C GLU A 441 -17.81 29.38 -20.00
N ASN A 442 -18.67 29.61 -21.00
CA ASN A 442 -19.23 30.93 -21.31
C ASN A 442 -20.59 31.21 -20.64
N LEU A 443 -20.95 30.46 -19.59
CA LEU A 443 -22.15 30.70 -18.78
C LEU A 443 -21.81 31.38 -17.44
N VAL A 444 -22.75 32.15 -16.88
CA VAL A 444 -22.64 32.74 -15.53
C VAL A 444 -23.06 31.72 -14.48
N THR A 445 -22.52 31.85 -13.27
CA THR A 445 -23.01 31.17 -12.06
C THR A 445 -24.54 31.27 -11.95
N PRO A 446 -25.25 30.15 -11.72
CA PRO A 446 -26.71 30.14 -11.71
C PRO A 446 -27.30 31.02 -10.60
N ILE A 447 -28.28 31.87 -10.94
CA ILE A 447 -29.10 32.60 -9.97
C ILE A 447 -30.27 31.70 -9.55
N ILE A 448 -30.58 31.60 -8.25
CA ILE A 448 -31.73 30.81 -7.78
C ILE A 448 -33.01 31.45 -8.30
N ALA A 449 -33.86 30.67 -8.97
CA ALA A 449 -35.14 31.16 -9.47
C ALA A 449 -36.11 31.34 -8.29
N GLU A 450 -36.36 32.59 -7.87
CA GLU A 450 -37.21 32.94 -6.71
C GLU A 450 -38.63 32.34 -6.78
N ASP A 451 -39.17 32.18 -7.98
CA ASP A 451 -40.48 31.58 -8.28
C ASP A 451 -40.53 30.06 -8.06
N ARG A 452 -39.38 29.38 -7.92
CA ARG A 452 -39.26 27.94 -7.63
C ARG A 452 -38.09 27.62 -6.69
N ALA A 453 -38.12 28.24 -5.52
CA ALA A 453 -37.07 28.15 -4.50
C ALA A 453 -36.87 26.77 -3.85
N SER A 454 -37.84 25.84 -3.95
CA SER A 454 -37.68 24.46 -3.46
C SER A 454 -38.46 23.45 -4.32
N ILE A 455 -37.80 22.35 -4.67
CA ILE A 455 -38.33 21.22 -5.42
C ILE A 455 -38.04 19.96 -4.59
N PRO A 456 -38.99 19.51 -3.78
CA PRO A 456 -38.86 18.26 -3.06
C PRO A 456 -39.01 17.08 -4.04
N LEU A 457 -38.04 16.17 -4.01
CA LEU A 457 -38.07 14.89 -4.73
C LEU A 457 -38.45 13.79 -3.75
N ASN A 458 -39.62 13.19 -3.97
CA ASN A 458 -40.21 12.19 -3.09
C ASN A 458 -40.42 10.87 -3.85
N ILE A 459 -40.78 9.81 -3.12
CA ILE A 459 -41.31 8.59 -3.71
C ILE A 459 -42.83 8.67 -3.68
N GLY A 460 -43.47 8.50 -4.85
CA GLY A 460 -44.92 8.44 -5.00
C GLY A 460 -45.37 7.01 -5.14
N VAL A 461 -46.23 6.58 -4.23
CA VAL A 461 -46.83 5.23 -4.23
C VAL A 461 -48.29 5.32 -4.64
N ARG A 462 -48.81 4.28 -5.28
CA ARG A 462 -50.24 4.16 -5.58
C ARG A 462 -51.12 4.37 -4.34
N LYS A 463 -52.29 4.98 -4.53
CA LYS A 463 -53.15 5.44 -3.43
C LYS A 463 -53.68 4.32 -2.52
N ASP A 464 -53.83 3.11 -3.03
CA ASP A 464 -54.27 1.92 -2.30
C ASP A 464 -53.14 1.25 -1.49
N ALA A 465 -51.86 1.59 -1.72
CA ALA A 465 -50.71 0.97 -1.07
C ALA A 465 -50.02 1.87 -0.02
N ARG A 466 -50.80 2.39 0.94
CA ARG A 466 -50.27 3.21 2.04
C ARG A 466 -49.16 2.51 2.86
N ILE A 467 -49.29 1.20 3.08
CA ILE A 467 -48.27 0.40 3.80
C ILE A 467 -46.92 0.47 3.06
N LEU A 468 -46.92 0.43 1.73
CA LEU A 468 -45.68 0.53 0.94
C LEU A 468 -45.03 1.92 1.08
N ARG A 469 -45.84 2.98 1.14
CA ARG A 469 -45.33 4.32 1.44
C ARG A 469 -44.66 4.36 2.81
N ASP A 470 -45.29 3.80 3.83
CA ASP A 470 -44.74 3.80 5.20
C ASP A 470 -43.43 2.98 5.29
N ILE A 471 -43.32 1.89 4.53
CA ILE A 471 -42.07 1.11 4.38
C ILE A 471 -40.97 1.95 3.71
N PHE A 472 -41.27 2.62 2.59
CA PHE A 472 -40.30 3.49 1.92
C PHE A 472 -39.89 4.68 2.79
N GLN A 473 -40.81 5.26 3.55
CA GLN A 473 -40.53 6.33 4.51
C GLN A 473 -39.47 5.88 5.52
N LYS A 474 -39.69 4.73 6.16
CA LYS A 474 -38.74 4.17 7.14
C LYS A 474 -37.40 3.83 6.51
N ALA A 475 -37.39 3.38 5.26
CA ALA A 475 -36.15 3.11 4.53
C ALA A 475 -35.38 4.41 4.23
N ILE A 476 -36.05 5.47 3.77
CA ILE A 476 -35.44 6.78 3.55
C ILE A 476 -34.84 7.34 4.85
N GLU A 477 -35.54 7.21 5.99
CA GLU A 477 -35.07 7.66 7.30
C GLU A 477 -33.80 6.95 7.80
N THR A 478 -33.42 5.82 7.19
CA THR A 478 -32.14 5.16 7.49
C THR A 478 -30.95 5.82 6.79
N ILE A 479 -31.20 6.59 5.73
CA ILE A 479 -30.16 7.29 4.95
C ILE A 479 -29.76 8.56 5.69
N THR A 480 -28.50 8.63 6.12
CA THR A 480 -27.99 9.80 6.86
C THR A 480 -27.71 10.99 5.92
N PRO A 481 -27.68 12.24 6.44
CA PRO A 481 -27.29 13.41 5.64
C PRO A 481 -25.91 13.25 4.97
N GLU A 482 -24.96 12.64 5.67
CA GLU A 482 -23.62 12.37 5.12
C GLU A 482 -23.64 11.32 4.00
N GLN A 483 -24.43 10.25 4.15
CA GLN A 483 -24.62 9.27 3.07
C GLN A 483 -25.26 9.93 1.84
N MET A 484 -26.23 10.82 2.04
CA MET A 484 -26.85 11.58 0.95
C MET A 484 -25.83 12.52 0.28
N ASP A 485 -25.02 13.26 1.04
CA ASP A 485 -23.96 14.12 0.51
C ASP A 485 -22.93 13.33 -0.31
N ASN A 486 -22.58 12.12 0.13
CA ASN A 486 -21.69 11.23 -0.62
C ASN A 486 -22.33 10.72 -1.92
N ILE A 487 -23.62 10.36 -1.90
CA ILE A 487 -24.37 9.99 -3.12
C ILE A 487 -24.38 11.16 -4.11
N ILE A 488 -24.61 12.39 -3.64
CA ILE A 488 -24.63 13.59 -4.48
C ILE A 488 -23.23 13.84 -5.05
N THR A 489 -22.20 13.83 -4.21
CA THR A 489 -20.81 14.11 -4.61
C THR A 489 -20.28 13.09 -5.63
N SER A 490 -20.51 11.80 -5.38
CA SER A 490 -20.12 10.71 -6.28
C SER A 490 -20.88 10.73 -7.60
N SER A 491 -22.16 11.14 -7.60
CA SER A 491 -22.98 11.20 -8.82
C SER A 491 -22.71 12.44 -9.68
N VAL A 492 -22.17 13.52 -9.09
CA VAL A 492 -21.99 14.82 -9.75
C VAL A 492 -20.55 15.06 -10.25
N GLY A 493 -19.55 14.32 -9.76
CA GLY A 493 -18.18 14.36 -10.29
C GLY A 493 -17.48 15.72 -10.12
N GLY A 494 -17.11 16.04 -8.87
CA GLY A 494 -16.35 17.23 -8.49
C GLY A 494 -17.02 18.05 -7.37
N ASN A 495 -16.22 18.80 -6.60
CA ASN A 495 -16.65 19.64 -5.48
C ASN A 495 -17.84 20.55 -5.86
N SER A 496 -19.07 20.11 -5.62
CA SER A 496 -20.25 20.97 -5.68
C SER A 496 -20.47 21.57 -4.30
N SER A 497 -20.19 22.86 -4.17
CA SER A 497 -20.54 23.68 -3.01
C SER A 497 -21.98 23.40 -2.57
N SER A 498 -22.12 23.02 -1.30
CA SER A 498 -23.41 22.80 -0.63
C SER A 498 -24.29 24.05 -0.70
N VAL A 499 -25.60 23.86 -0.75
CA VAL A 499 -26.61 24.91 -0.96
C VAL A 499 -26.72 25.81 0.28
N PHE A 500 -26.56 27.14 0.14
CA PHE A 500 -26.80 28.14 1.21
C PHE A 500 -28.30 28.23 1.54
N ALA A 501 -28.74 27.50 2.56
CA ALA A 501 -30.11 27.54 3.05
C ALA A 501 -30.27 28.58 4.18
N ILE A 502 -30.96 29.69 3.87
CA ILE A 502 -31.32 30.75 4.82
C ILE A 502 -32.72 30.46 5.39
N THR A 503 -32.91 30.59 6.71
CA THR A 503 -34.22 30.42 7.37
C THR A 503 -35.12 31.66 7.18
N ASP A 504 -36.41 31.55 7.48
CA ASP A 504 -37.32 32.69 7.36
C ASP A 504 -36.99 33.80 8.38
N GLU A 505 -36.47 33.46 9.56
CA GLU A 505 -35.99 34.41 10.57
C GLU A 505 -34.75 35.17 10.10
N GLU A 506 -33.78 34.47 9.50
CA GLU A 506 -32.58 35.08 8.94
C GLU A 506 -32.91 36.01 7.76
N ARG A 507 -33.89 35.62 6.93
CA ARG A 507 -34.40 36.45 5.84
C ARG A 507 -35.11 37.70 6.37
N ALA A 508 -35.95 37.55 7.40
CA ALA A 508 -36.60 38.68 8.05
C ALA A 508 -35.57 39.64 8.65
N TRP A 509 -34.52 39.12 9.28
CA TRP A 509 -33.42 39.92 9.83
C TRP A 509 -32.67 40.70 8.74
N LEU A 510 -32.29 40.05 7.63
CA LEU A 510 -31.63 40.73 6.50
C LEU A 510 -32.51 41.83 5.88
N ASN A 511 -33.81 41.61 5.82
CA ASN A 511 -34.77 42.61 5.30
C ASN A 511 -34.84 43.88 6.16
N THR A 512 -34.41 43.84 7.43
CA THR A 512 -34.30 45.04 8.28
C THR A 512 -33.17 45.98 7.85
N LYS A 513 -32.30 45.55 6.93
CA LYS A 513 -31.09 46.26 6.47
C LYS A 513 -30.21 46.72 7.65
N PRO A 514 -29.71 45.78 8.47
CA PRO A 514 -28.90 46.11 9.62
C PRO A 514 -27.57 46.72 9.18
N LYS A 515 -27.04 47.65 9.98
CA LYS A 515 -25.71 48.23 9.78
C LYS A 515 -24.77 47.74 10.87
N ALA A 516 -23.79 46.92 10.51
CA ALA A 516 -22.85 46.30 11.44
C ALA A 516 -21.61 47.18 11.70
N ARG A 517 -21.17 47.28 12.95
CA ARG A 517 -19.95 48.03 13.33
C ARG A 517 -18.84 47.06 13.70
N ILE A 518 -17.81 47.01 12.86
CA ILE A 518 -16.68 46.08 12.98
C ILE A 518 -15.57 46.70 13.83
N PHE A 519 -15.12 45.99 14.86
CA PHE A 519 -13.95 46.38 15.65
C PHE A 519 -12.66 46.19 14.86
N ILE A 520 -11.77 47.20 14.91
CA ILE A 520 -10.41 47.13 14.37
C ILE A 520 -9.43 47.58 15.44
N GLY A 521 -8.66 46.63 15.98
CA GLY A 521 -7.58 46.88 16.93
C GLY A 521 -6.21 46.98 16.25
N SER A 522 -5.15 46.73 17.03
CA SER A 522 -3.75 46.73 16.55
C SER A 522 -3.11 45.35 16.69
N TRP A 523 -3.75 44.31 16.14
CA TRP A 523 -3.29 42.93 16.24
C TRP A 523 -2.98 42.33 14.86
N GLN A 524 -1.77 42.59 14.39
CA GLN A 524 -1.26 42.04 13.14
C GLN A 524 -1.01 40.53 13.25
N PRO A 525 -1.25 39.73 12.18
CA PRO A 525 -1.81 40.12 10.89
C PRO A 525 -3.36 40.00 10.82
N TYR A 526 -4.06 39.84 11.95
CA TYR A 526 -5.49 39.52 11.98
C TYR A 526 -6.41 40.73 11.80
N PHE A 527 -6.15 41.84 12.48
CA PHE A 527 -6.85 43.10 12.30
C PHE A 527 -5.95 44.26 12.74
N TYR A 528 -5.77 45.25 11.88
CA TYR A 528 -4.95 46.43 12.15
C TYR A 528 -5.28 47.58 11.19
N MET A 529 -4.89 48.79 11.55
CA MET A 529 -4.93 49.94 10.65
C MET A 529 -3.59 50.10 9.92
N GLU A 530 -3.62 50.28 8.61
CA GLU A 530 -2.46 50.64 7.79
C GLU A 530 -2.83 51.79 6.85
N ASN A 531 -2.09 52.89 6.89
CA ASN A 531 -2.36 54.11 6.09
C ASN A 531 -3.82 54.61 6.22
N GLY A 532 -4.39 54.52 7.43
CA GLY A 532 -5.76 54.96 7.71
C GLY A 532 -6.86 54.00 7.19
N GLN A 533 -6.51 52.83 6.66
CA GLN A 533 -7.45 51.82 6.21
C GLN A 533 -7.38 50.55 7.07
N PRO A 534 -8.53 49.92 7.38
CA PRO A 534 -8.56 48.63 8.07
C PRO A 534 -8.01 47.52 7.18
N LYS A 535 -7.17 46.67 7.75
CA LYS A 535 -6.57 45.50 7.12
C LYS A 535 -6.50 44.33 8.08
N GLY A 536 -6.24 43.15 7.55
CA GLY A 536 -5.90 41.95 8.30
C GLY A 536 -6.86 40.80 8.04
N LEU A 537 -6.40 39.59 8.36
CA LEU A 537 -7.08 38.34 8.01
C LEU A 537 -8.54 38.31 8.50
N GLY A 538 -8.80 38.57 9.77
CA GLY A 538 -10.16 38.55 10.31
C GLY A 538 -11.03 39.63 9.72
N TYR A 539 -10.49 40.83 9.54
CA TYR A 539 -11.22 41.91 8.88
C TYR A 539 -11.64 41.53 7.45
N GLU A 540 -10.74 40.94 6.64
CA GLU A 540 -11.06 40.53 5.27
C GLU A 540 -12.15 39.45 5.23
N TYR A 541 -12.15 38.51 6.18
CA TYR A 541 -13.21 37.50 6.29
C TYR A 541 -14.56 38.13 6.63
N VAL A 542 -14.64 38.95 7.68
CA VAL A 542 -15.90 39.61 8.06
C VAL A 542 -16.41 40.49 6.93
N ARG A 543 -15.54 41.30 6.33
CA ARG A 543 -15.86 42.19 5.22
C ARG A 543 -16.43 41.43 4.02
N HIS A 544 -15.76 40.35 3.64
CA HIS A 544 -16.19 39.50 2.51
C HIS A 544 -17.57 38.90 2.77
N ILE A 545 -17.78 38.33 3.97
CA ILE A 545 -19.05 37.70 4.35
C ILE A 545 -20.19 38.74 4.41
N LEU A 546 -19.99 39.89 5.07
CA LEU A 546 -21.03 40.92 5.15
C LEU A 546 -21.39 41.48 3.76
N THR A 547 -20.40 41.65 2.88
CA THR A 547 -20.63 42.06 1.49
C THR A 547 -21.46 41.03 0.74
N ALA A 548 -21.16 39.75 0.89
CA ALA A 548 -21.90 38.67 0.24
C ALA A 548 -23.33 38.52 0.78
N LEU A 549 -23.54 38.82 2.07
CA LEU A 549 -24.86 38.84 2.70
C LEU A 549 -25.66 40.13 2.43
N GLY A 550 -25.05 41.14 1.80
CA GLY A 550 -25.69 42.44 1.55
C GLY A 550 -25.93 43.28 2.81
N VAL A 551 -25.14 43.08 3.86
CA VAL A 551 -25.22 43.82 5.13
C VAL A 551 -24.28 45.02 5.08
N ASP A 552 -24.81 46.22 5.32
CA ASP A 552 -23.99 47.44 5.39
C ASP A 552 -23.10 47.42 6.63
N TYR A 553 -21.90 47.98 6.54
CA TYR A 553 -20.98 48.01 7.68
C TYR A 553 -20.11 49.27 7.75
N ASP A 554 -19.64 49.58 8.96
CA ASP A 554 -18.55 50.53 9.22
C ASP A 554 -17.51 49.94 10.20
N THR A 555 -16.37 50.62 10.38
CA THR A 555 -15.29 50.17 11.25
C THR A 555 -15.03 51.13 12.40
N ARG A 556 -14.72 50.61 13.60
CA ARG A 556 -14.32 51.38 14.78
C ARG A 556 -12.93 50.99 15.23
N HIS A 557 -12.03 51.97 15.23
CA HIS A 557 -10.66 51.80 15.68
C HIS A 557 -10.52 52.15 17.16
N MET A 558 -10.12 51.18 17.98
CA MET A 558 -9.91 51.34 19.42
C MET A 558 -9.00 50.22 19.96
N THR A 559 -8.58 50.29 21.22
CA THR A 559 -7.83 49.21 21.86
C THR A 559 -8.72 47.98 22.10
N TRP A 560 -8.10 46.80 22.27
CA TRP A 560 -8.85 45.57 22.53
C TRP A 560 -9.74 45.68 23.79
N ALA A 561 -9.22 46.28 24.86
CA ALA A 561 -9.97 46.49 26.11
C ALA A 561 -11.21 47.37 25.88
N GLU A 562 -11.06 48.50 25.18
CA GLU A 562 -12.19 49.36 24.79
C GLU A 562 -13.18 48.63 23.89
N GLY A 563 -12.70 47.80 22.96
CA GLY A 563 -13.55 47.00 22.06
C GLY A 563 -14.44 46.02 22.81
N ILE A 564 -13.89 45.33 23.81
CA ILE A 564 -14.63 44.42 24.69
C ILE A 564 -15.66 45.18 25.52
N GLU A 565 -15.32 46.35 26.07
CA GLU A 565 -16.26 47.16 26.82
C GLU A 565 -17.41 47.67 25.93
N ASN A 566 -17.10 48.14 24.72
CA ASN A 566 -18.08 48.68 23.78
C ASN A 566 -19.05 47.63 23.21
N ILE A 567 -18.59 46.39 22.97
CA ILE A 567 -19.47 45.31 22.52
C ILE A 567 -20.34 44.79 23.68
N LYS A 568 -19.82 44.78 24.91
CA LYS A 568 -20.58 44.38 26.11
C LYS A 568 -21.66 45.40 26.47
N SER A 569 -21.39 46.69 26.28
CA SER A 569 -22.36 47.78 26.50
C SER A 569 -23.23 48.09 25.27
N LEU A 570 -23.01 47.39 24.14
CA LEU A 570 -23.71 47.55 22.86
C LEU A 570 -23.62 48.95 22.23
N GLN A 571 -22.64 49.76 22.65
CA GLN A 571 -22.55 51.18 22.32
C GLN A 571 -21.96 51.46 20.94
N ALA A 572 -20.82 50.85 20.59
CA ALA A 572 -20.07 51.21 19.38
C ALA A 572 -19.60 50.04 18.50
N VAL A 573 -19.59 48.80 19.02
CA VAL A 573 -19.05 47.63 18.33
C VAL A 573 -20.11 46.53 18.32
N ASP A 574 -20.29 45.86 17.17
CA ASP A 574 -21.19 44.71 17.04
C ASP A 574 -20.45 43.42 16.69
N ILE A 575 -19.28 43.50 16.04
CA ILE A 575 -18.51 42.36 15.55
C ILE A 575 -17.03 42.49 15.92
N LEU A 576 -16.48 41.44 16.53
CA LEU A 576 -15.04 41.21 16.68
C LEU A 576 -14.58 40.26 15.57
N PRO A 577 -13.70 40.69 14.65
CA PRO A 577 -13.33 39.87 13.49
C PRO A 577 -12.57 38.59 13.80
N THR A 578 -11.85 38.57 14.91
CA THR A 578 -11.09 37.41 15.37
C THR A 578 -11.09 37.42 16.89
N ALA A 579 -11.74 36.45 17.50
CA ALA A 579 -11.79 36.33 18.95
C ALA A 579 -11.71 34.87 19.37
N ALA A 580 -10.88 34.60 20.38
CA ALA A 580 -10.86 33.29 21.02
C ALA A 580 -12.15 33.11 21.82
N PHE A 581 -12.75 31.93 21.68
CA PHE A 581 -13.86 31.50 22.53
C PHE A 581 -13.40 31.48 24.00
N SER A 582 -14.23 32.00 24.89
CA SER A 582 -14.12 31.76 26.32
C SER A 582 -15.51 31.70 26.94
N GLU A 583 -15.67 30.90 28.01
CA GLU A 583 -16.94 30.79 28.71
C GLU A 583 -17.44 32.14 29.23
N GLU A 584 -16.53 33.02 29.63
CA GLU A 584 -16.88 34.37 30.10
C GLU A 584 -17.44 35.23 28.96
N ARG A 585 -16.83 35.19 27.78
CA ARG A 585 -17.28 35.95 26.60
C ARG A 585 -18.57 35.39 26.00
N ALA A 586 -18.76 34.08 26.03
CA ALA A 586 -19.98 33.41 25.55
C ALA A 586 -21.27 33.86 26.27
N LYS A 587 -21.13 34.44 27.49
CA LYS A 587 -22.25 35.04 28.24
C LYS A 587 -22.87 36.25 27.54
N TYR A 588 -22.09 36.99 26.74
CA TYR A 588 -22.54 38.22 26.06
C TYR A 588 -22.19 38.28 24.57
N LEU A 589 -21.55 37.24 24.03
CA LEU A 589 -21.25 37.10 22.60
C LEU A 589 -21.74 35.74 22.06
N ASN A 590 -22.03 35.73 20.77
CA ASN A 590 -22.18 34.55 19.95
C ASN A 590 -20.92 34.37 19.09
N PHE A 591 -20.54 33.12 18.83
CA PHE A 591 -19.33 32.80 18.08
C PHE A 591 -19.70 31.95 16.87
N THR A 592 -19.05 32.23 15.74
CA THR A 592 -19.04 31.30 14.60
C THR A 592 -18.14 30.10 14.91
N PRO A 593 -18.22 29.01 14.11
CA PRO A 593 -17.13 28.05 14.04
C PRO A 593 -15.79 28.73 13.75
N ASP A 594 -14.72 28.09 14.18
CA ASP A 594 -13.37 28.60 13.98
C ASP A 594 -13.01 28.58 12.49
N TYR A 595 -12.46 29.69 12.00
CA TYR A 595 -12.05 29.81 10.59
C TYR A 595 -10.54 29.93 10.43
N THR A 596 -9.81 30.12 11.53
CA THR A 596 -8.35 30.17 11.54
C THR A 596 -7.80 29.62 12.83
N SER A 597 -6.59 29.08 12.75
CA SER A 597 -5.89 28.56 13.91
C SER A 597 -4.42 28.95 13.93
N SER A 598 -3.88 29.26 15.11
CA SER A 598 -2.45 29.52 15.29
C SER A 598 -2.00 29.11 16.69
N PRO A 599 -0.93 28.31 16.81
CA PRO A 599 -0.35 27.93 18.10
C PRO A 599 0.10 29.14 18.93
N MET A 600 0.17 28.91 20.24
CA MET A 600 0.82 29.80 21.19
C MET A 600 2.27 29.37 21.39
N VAL A 601 3.18 30.34 21.38
CA VAL A 601 4.62 30.11 21.44
C VAL A 601 5.28 31.02 22.45
N ILE A 602 6.44 30.57 22.89
CA ILE A 602 7.40 31.32 23.68
C ILE A 602 8.43 31.89 22.70
N VAL A 603 8.66 33.19 22.78
CA VAL A 603 9.67 33.92 22.00
C VAL A 603 10.73 34.44 22.97
N SER A 604 12.01 34.21 22.65
CA SER A 604 13.13 34.69 23.46
C SER A 604 14.20 35.33 22.58
N ARG A 605 15.23 35.92 23.20
CA ARG A 605 16.41 36.38 22.47
C ARG A 605 17.21 35.19 21.94
N LYS A 606 17.87 35.33 20.78
CA LYS A 606 18.70 34.26 20.19
C LYS A 606 19.76 33.71 21.14
N ASN A 607 20.34 34.58 21.97
CA ASN A 607 21.39 34.28 22.93
C ASN A 607 20.87 33.89 24.34
N SER A 608 19.56 33.67 24.51
CA SER A 608 19.02 33.19 25.79
C SER A 608 19.39 31.72 26.04
N SER A 609 19.29 31.28 27.30
CA SER A 609 19.24 29.86 27.66
C SER A 609 18.20 29.11 26.82
N VAL A 610 18.40 27.80 26.67
CA VAL A 610 17.43 26.93 25.99
C VAL A 610 16.15 26.92 26.81
N ILE A 611 15.03 27.22 26.16
CA ILE A 611 13.68 27.17 26.73
C ILE A 611 12.93 26.13 25.90
N THR A 612 12.40 25.11 26.55
CA THR A 612 11.71 23.99 25.92
C THR A 612 10.21 23.98 26.22
N ASP A 613 9.79 24.57 27.35
CA ASP A 613 8.39 24.68 27.76
C ASP A 613 8.14 25.88 28.70
N LEU A 614 6.95 25.96 29.31
CA LEU A 614 6.56 27.01 30.25
C LEU A 614 7.19 26.87 31.64
N ASP A 615 7.66 25.69 32.04
CA ASP A 615 8.30 25.48 33.35
C ASP A 615 9.70 26.09 33.40
N ASP A 616 10.38 26.13 32.27
CA ASP A 616 11.66 26.83 32.09
C ASP A 616 11.57 28.36 32.29
N LEU A 617 10.37 28.93 32.35
CA LEU A 617 10.14 30.38 32.55
C LEU A 617 10.07 30.82 34.02
N LYS A 618 10.23 29.90 34.97
CA LYS A 618 10.19 30.24 36.40
C LYS A 618 11.32 31.20 36.78
N GLY A 619 10.97 32.28 37.48
CA GLY A 619 11.90 33.33 37.88
C GLY A 619 12.29 34.32 36.76
N MET A 620 11.79 34.12 35.53
CA MET A 620 11.98 35.04 34.42
C MET A 620 10.84 36.06 34.33
N THR A 621 11.09 37.21 33.71
CA THR A 621 10.04 38.20 33.41
C THR A 621 9.40 37.89 32.07
N ILE A 622 8.10 37.62 32.06
CA ILE A 622 7.36 37.19 30.87
C ILE A 622 6.46 38.31 30.38
N SER A 623 6.70 38.79 29.17
CA SER A 623 5.85 39.76 28.52
C SER A 623 4.63 39.10 27.88
N VAL A 624 3.45 39.69 28.09
CA VAL A 624 2.16 39.27 27.50
C VAL A 624 1.31 40.50 27.17
N GLU A 625 0.36 40.38 26.26
CA GLU A 625 -0.58 41.47 25.99
C GLU A 625 -1.64 41.60 27.10
N ASN A 626 -1.94 42.84 27.49
CA ASN A 626 -2.93 43.12 28.52
C ASN A 626 -4.34 42.66 28.09
N GLU A 627 -5.06 41.99 28.99
CA GLU A 627 -6.41 41.43 28.76
C GLU A 627 -6.58 40.47 27.56
N PHE A 628 -5.48 39.95 27.01
CA PHE A 628 -5.52 38.89 26.00
C PHE A 628 -5.65 37.51 26.66
N ILE A 629 -6.05 36.51 25.87
CA ILE A 629 -6.32 35.17 26.38
C ILE A 629 -5.12 34.56 27.13
N MET A 630 -3.89 34.84 26.67
CA MET A 630 -2.68 34.35 27.32
C MET A 630 -2.41 35.02 28.68
N HIS A 631 -2.68 36.32 28.82
CA HIS A 631 -2.58 36.98 30.11
C HIS A 631 -3.60 36.42 31.10
N GLN A 632 -4.85 36.24 30.69
CA GLN A 632 -5.90 35.67 31.54
C GLN A 632 -5.57 34.23 31.96
N ARG A 633 -5.13 33.40 31.00
CA ARG A 633 -4.85 31.99 31.23
C ARG A 633 -3.61 31.77 32.10
N LEU A 634 -2.51 32.45 31.80
CA LEU A 634 -1.29 32.35 32.62
C LEU A 634 -1.52 32.88 34.04
N ARG A 635 -2.30 33.95 34.20
CA ARG A 635 -2.65 34.45 35.54
C ARG A 635 -3.48 33.47 36.36
N ALA A 636 -4.37 32.71 35.71
CA ALA A 636 -5.23 31.73 36.37
C ALA A 636 -4.51 30.40 36.66
N GLU A 637 -3.75 29.88 35.70
CA GLU A 637 -3.18 28.52 35.75
C GLU A 637 -1.71 28.51 36.20
N ARG A 638 -0.98 29.61 36.02
CA ARG A 638 0.46 29.74 36.31
C ARG A 638 0.77 31.01 37.11
N PRO A 639 0.17 31.20 38.30
CA PRO A 639 0.43 32.36 39.16
C PRO A 639 1.88 32.43 39.69
N ASP A 640 2.64 31.35 39.51
CA ASP A 640 4.07 31.26 39.81
C ASP A 640 4.96 32.08 38.85
N LEU A 641 4.43 32.49 37.69
CA LEU A 641 5.16 33.22 36.66
C LEU A 641 5.06 34.74 36.84
N ASN A 642 6.16 35.46 36.63
CA ASN A 642 6.21 36.91 36.72
C ASN A 642 5.75 37.56 35.40
N LEU A 643 4.48 37.95 35.32
CA LEU A 643 3.88 38.51 34.10
C LEU A 643 4.00 40.04 34.04
N ALA A 644 4.54 40.56 32.93
CA ALA A 644 4.55 41.97 32.57
C ALA A 644 3.60 42.21 31.39
N THR A 645 2.58 43.05 31.59
CA THR A 645 1.53 43.29 30.59
C THR A 645 1.83 44.49 29.71
N TYR A 646 1.61 44.36 28.41
CA TYR A 646 1.83 45.43 27.43
C TYR A 646 0.57 45.68 26.57
N PRO A 647 0.35 46.90 26.06
CA PRO A 647 -0.87 47.24 25.34
C PRO A 647 -0.97 46.64 23.92
N THR A 648 0.15 46.21 23.33
CA THR A 648 0.20 45.63 21.98
C THR A 648 1.27 44.54 21.88
N THR A 649 1.11 43.61 20.95
CA THR A 649 2.10 42.56 20.66
C THR A 649 3.47 43.14 20.28
N THR A 650 3.49 44.25 19.51
CA THR A 650 4.73 44.96 19.19
C THR A 650 5.46 45.43 20.45
N LYS A 651 4.76 46.07 21.41
CA LYS A 651 5.40 46.52 22.66
C LYS A 651 5.86 45.37 23.54
N ALA A 652 5.14 44.25 23.55
CA ALA A 652 5.56 43.05 24.27
C ALA A 652 6.86 42.45 23.68
N LEU A 653 6.93 42.30 22.35
CA LEU A 653 8.14 41.82 21.66
C LEU A 653 9.31 42.79 21.77
N GLU A 654 9.06 44.10 21.70
CA GLU A 654 10.07 45.15 21.90
C GLU A 654 10.70 45.03 23.30
N ALA A 655 9.91 44.77 24.34
CA ALA A 655 10.43 44.55 25.69
C ALA A 655 11.39 43.35 25.77
N VAL A 656 11.11 42.25 25.06
CA VAL A 656 12.04 41.11 24.98
C VAL A 656 13.28 41.45 24.17
N SER A 657 13.13 42.18 23.08
CA SER A 657 14.25 42.61 22.24
C SER A 657 15.23 43.51 23.00
N LEU A 658 14.70 44.44 23.80
CA LEU A 658 15.46 45.40 24.61
C LEU A 658 15.99 44.83 25.94
N GLY A 659 15.65 43.59 26.29
CA GLY A 659 16.09 42.97 27.55
C GLY A 659 15.27 43.38 28.78
N GLN A 660 14.12 44.03 28.60
CA GLN A 660 13.20 44.43 29.67
C GLN A 660 12.31 43.27 30.13
N ALA A 661 12.08 42.30 29.25
CA ALA A 661 11.47 41.00 29.57
C ALA A 661 12.38 39.89 29.02
N ASP A 662 12.32 38.69 29.59
CA ASP A 662 13.16 37.55 29.21
C ASP A 662 12.53 36.72 28.10
N ALA A 663 11.20 36.60 28.13
CA ALA A 663 10.42 35.90 27.12
C ALA A 663 9.10 36.62 26.83
N TYR A 664 8.55 36.38 25.65
CA TYR A 664 7.19 36.74 25.26
C TYR A 664 6.39 35.46 25.08
N VAL A 665 5.16 35.43 25.59
CA VAL A 665 4.25 34.29 25.39
C VAL A 665 3.00 34.75 24.68
N GLY A 666 2.78 34.25 23.46
CA GLY A 666 1.61 34.62 22.68
C GLY A 666 1.54 33.97 21.31
N ASN A 667 0.77 34.56 20.39
CA ASN A 667 0.36 33.92 19.15
C ASN A 667 1.51 33.83 18.13
N LEU A 668 1.76 32.64 17.57
CA LEU A 668 2.84 32.40 16.61
C LEU A 668 2.72 33.26 15.35
N ALA A 669 1.55 33.35 14.74
CA ALA A 669 1.38 34.13 13.51
C ALA A 669 1.62 35.63 13.75
N ALA A 670 1.14 36.16 14.89
CA ALA A 670 1.37 37.56 15.26
C ALA A 670 2.86 37.82 15.56
N ALA A 671 3.48 36.95 16.35
CA ALA A 671 4.89 37.08 16.72
C ALA A 671 5.82 36.95 15.52
N GLY A 672 5.63 35.91 14.69
CA GLY A 672 6.42 35.68 13.48
C GLY A 672 6.29 36.84 12.50
N TYR A 673 5.07 37.31 12.24
CA TYR A 673 4.82 38.44 11.35
C TYR A 673 5.53 39.72 11.82
N LEU A 674 5.46 40.04 13.12
CA LEU A 674 6.08 41.25 13.67
C LEU A 674 7.61 41.14 13.76
N ILE A 675 8.14 39.96 14.11
CA ILE A 675 9.59 39.71 14.11
C ILE A 675 10.18 39.97 12.73
N GLU A 676 9.50 39.50 11.68
CA GLU A 676 9.92 39.68 10.30
C GLU A 676 9.68 41.11 9.78
N LYS A 677 8.47 41.66 9.92
CA LYS A 677 8.10 42.97 9.36
C LYS A 677 8.74 44.16 10.09
N GLN A 678 8.94 44.07 11.41
CA GLN A 678 9.51 45.18 12.21
C GLN A 678 11.02 44.98 12.49
N GLY A 679 11.63 43.91 11.99
CA GLY A 679 13.07 43.73 12.03
C GLY A 679 13.64 43.36 13.40
N PHE A 680 12.90 42.59 14.22
CA PHE A 680 13.39 42.06 15.50
C PHE A 680 14.38 40.90 15.30
N GLY A 681 15.47 41.13 14.57
CA GLY A 681 16.43 40.11 14.13
C GLY A 681 17.19 39.38 15.26
N ASN A 682 17.11 39.90 16.49
CA ASN A 682 17.67 39.33 17.71
C ASN A 682 16.73 38.35 18.44
N LEU A 683 15.47 38.21 18.02
CA LEU A 683 14.49 37.30 18.60
C LEU A 683 14.43 35.95 17.86
N LYS A 684 13.99 34.91 18.56
CA LYS A 684 13.68 33.57 18.02
C LYS A 684 12.42 33.01 18.67
N ILE A 685 11.70 32.17 17.95
CA ILE A 685 10.68 31.29 18.54
C ILE A 685 11.44 30.18 19.30
N ALA A 686 11.23 30.10 20.60
CA ALA A 686 11.98 29.22 21.49
C ALA A 686 11.29 27.85 21.64
N ALA A 687 9.98 27.85 21.94
CA ALA A 687 9.21 26.62 22.15
C ALA A 687 7.69 26.87 22.01
N PRO A 688 6.88 25.85 21.71
CA PRO A 688 5.43 25.92 21.89
C PRO A 688 5.07 25.95 23.38
N THR A 689 3.92 26.54 23.74
CA THR A 689 3.48 26.60 25.14
C THR A 689 2.73 25.35 25.62
N GLY A 690 2.32 24.47 24.70
CA GLY A 690 1.48 23.31 25.00
C GLY A 690 0.00 23.64 25.25
N TYR A 691 -0.42 24.91 25.11
CA TYR A 691 -1.82 25.30 25.26
C TYR A 691 -2.65 25.00 24.01
N ASP A 692 -3.82 24.37 24.20
CA ASP A 692 -4.79 24.02 23.15
C ASP A 692 -5.58 25.21 22.57
N VAL A 693 -5.19 26.46 22.84
CA VAL A 693 -5.87 27.64 22.26
C VAL A 693 -5.40 27.82 20.84
N ASN A 694 -5.84 26.91 19.98
CA ASN A 694 -5.45 26.89 18.59
C ASN A 694 -6.46 27.62 17.71
N SER A 695 -7.71 27.80 18.10
CA SER A 695 -8.77 28.13 17.15
C SER A 695 -9.51 29.45 17.45
N TRP A 696 -9.82 30.21 16.39
CA TRP A 696 -10.38 31.56 16.47
C TRP A 696 -11.59 31.69 15.54
N GLY A 697 -12.67 32.23 16.08
CA GLY A 697 -13.91 32.51 15.36
C GLY A 697 -14.20 34.01 15.24
N ILE A 698 -15.30 34.33 14.58
CA ILE A 698 -15.88 35.68 14.56
C ILE A 698 -16.84 35.76 15.74
N ALA A 699 -16.72 36.82 16.55
CA ALA A 699 -17.63 37.02 17.69
C ALA A 699 -18.57 38.18 17.42
N ILE A 700 -19.85 37.96 17.68
CA ILE A 700 -20.95 38.89 17.39
C ILE A 700 -21.73 39.10 18.68
N ARG A 701 -22.28 40.30 18.90
CA ARG A 701 -23.18 40.59 20.03
C ARG A 701 -24.29 39.53 20.19
N LYS A 702 -24.62 39.19 21.44
CA LYS A 702 -25.51 38.05 21.78
C LYS A 702 -26.90 38.14 21.17
N ASP A 703 -27.41 39.35 21.01
CA ASP A 703 -28.76 39.67 20.54
C ASP A 703 -28.88 39.68 19.01
N TRP A 704 -27.81 39.37 18.26
CA TRP A 704 -27.84 39.10 16.81
C TRP A 704 -27.49 37.62 16.50
N PRO A 705 -28.31 36.65 16.94
CA PRO A 705 -28.08 35.23 16.63
C PRO A 705 -28.25 34.92 15.13
N GLU A 706 -29.08 35.67 14.40
CA GLU A 706 -29.32 35.47 12.97
C GLU A 706 -28.06 35.77 12.15
N LEU A 707 -27.37 36.88 12.45
CA LEU A 707 -26.09 37.19 11.81
C LEU A 707 -25.04 36.11 12.13
N THR A 708 -25.01 35.62 13.37
CA THR A 708 -24.09 34.54 13.75
C THR A 708 -24.35 33.29 12.93
N SER A 709 -25.61 32.88 12.79
CA SER A 709 -26.02 31.73 12.00
C SER A 709 -25.67 31.90 10.53
N LEU A 710 -25.98 33.06 9.94
CA LEU A 710 -25.65 33.40 8.55
C LEU A 710 -24.14 33.35 8.29
N MET A 711 -23.33 33.98 9.15
CA MET A 711 -21.87 33.96 9.00
C MET A 711 -21.30 32.56 9.19
N SER A 712 -21.86 31.75 10.10
CA SER A 712 -21.45 30.36 10.32
C SER A 712 -21.75 29.47 9.11
N LYS A 713 -22.94 29.61 8.54
CA LYS A 713 -23.33 28.90 7.30
C LYS A 713 -22.45 29.30 6.13
N TYR A 714 -22.06 30.58 6.05
CA TYR A 714 -21.26 31.08 4.94
C TYR A 714 -19.83 30.55 5.04
N LEU A 715 -19.23 30.62 6.24
CA LEU A 715 -17.93 30.02 6.52
C LEU A 715 -17.88 28.53 6.18
N ALA A 716 -18.95 27.78 6.49
CA ALA A 716 -19.02 26.35 6.18
C ALA A 716 -19.10 26.02 4.69
N GLN A 717 -19.39 27.01 3.83
CA GLN A 717 -19.55 26.83 2.38
C GLN A 717 -18.42 27.39 1.54
N MET A 718 -17.54 28.20 2.16
CA MET A 718 -16.38 28.73 1.50
C MET A 718 -15.45 27.60 1.05
N SER A 719 -15.05 27.62 -0.21
CA SER A 719 -14.07 26.69 -0.76
C SER A 719 -12.68 26.91 -0.19
N ASP A 720 -11.84 25.87 -0.21
CA ASP A 720 -10.43 25.98 0.14
C ASP A 720 -9.72 27.07 -0.69
N GLU A 721 -10.14 27.26 -1.94
CA GLU A 721 -9.63 28.29 -2.83
C GLU A 721 -10.00 29.71 -2.35
N GLU A 722 -11.25 29.94 -1.93
CA GLU A 722 -11.69 31.22 -1.34
C GLU A 722 -10.97 31.51 -0.02
N HIS A 723 -10.86 30.50 0.85
CA HIS A 723 -10.08 30.58 2.08
C HIS A 723 -8.61 30.94 1.79
N SER A 724 -8.01 30.32 0.76
CA SER A 724 -6.64 30.57 0.31
C SER A 724 -6.46 31.98 -0.24
N GLN A 725 -7.40 32.47 -1.04
CA GLN A 725 -7.38 33.82 -1.61
C GLN A 725 -7.44 34.90 -0.53
N LEU A 726 -8.33 34.77 0.46
CA LEU A 726 -8.42 35.73 1.57
C LEU A 726 -7.16 35.70 2.45
N ARG A 727 -6.59 34.52 2.71
CA ARG A 727 -5.30 34.39 3.43
C ARG A 727 -4.17 35.08 2.66
N LYS A 728 -4.06 34.84 1.37
CA LYS A 728 -3.04 35.44 0.50
C LYS A 728 -3.21 36.96 0.44
N ALA A 729 -4.43 37.45 0.23
CA ALA A 729 -4.73 38.88 0.18
C ALA A 729 -4.36 39.60 1.49
N ALA A 730 -4.66 39.00 2.64
CA ALA A 730 -4.37 39.59 3.96
C ALA A 730 -2.87 39.55 4.36
N LEU A 731 -2.11 38.58 3.83
CA LEU A 731 -0.70 38.35 4.19
C LEU A 731 0.32 38.87 3.16
N THR A 732 -0.13 39.45 2.03
CA THR A 732 0.78 39.99 1.01
C THR A 732 1.42 41.29 1.50
N VAL A 733 2.63 41.21 2.06
CA VAL A 733 3.51 42.37 2.26
C VAL A 733 4.11 42.74 0.90
N ARG A 734 3.59 43.78 0.26
CA ARG A 734 4.31 44.42 -0.86
C ARG A 734 5.45 45.23 -0.28
N PHE A 735 6.66 44.70 -0.37
CA PHE A 735 7.87 45.46 -0.11
C PHE A 735 8.17 46.35 -1.32
N GLU A 736 8.04 47.67 -1.14
CA GLU A 736 8.95 48.60 -1.81
C GLU A 736 10.26 48.57 -1.03
N HIS A 737 11.17 47.71 -1.44
CA HIS A 737 12.60 48.00 -1.29
C HIS A 737 13.10 48.25 -2.70
N GLY A 738 13.47 49.50 -2.98
CA GLY A 738 14.23 49.84 -4.16
C GLY A 738 15.55 49.09 -4.09
N ILE A 739 15.59 47.92 -4.73
CA ILE A 739 16.80 47.15 -4.92
C ILE A 739 17.71 47.98 -5.81
N ASP A 740 18.89 48.34 -5.30
CA ASP A 740 19.99 48.79 -6.15
C ASP A 740 20.39 47.63 -7.06
N TRP A 741 19.84 47.64 -8.27
CA TRP A 741 20.04 46.60 -9.28
C TRP A 741 21.51 46.37 -9.59
N LYS A 742 22.41 47.35 -9.38
CA LYS A 742 23.85 47.13 -9.59
C LYS A 742 24.46 46.21 -8.54
N THR A 743 24.10 46.41 -7.27
CA THR A 743 24.55 45.55 -6.16
C THR A 743 23.93 44.16 -6.24
N VAL A 744 22.65 44.05 -6.60
CA VAL A 744 22.01 42.74 -6.80
C VAL A 744 22.55 42.03 -8.03
N ILE A 745 22.79 42.71 -9.16
CA ILE A 745 23.44 42.05 -10.31
C ILE A 745 24.85 41.58 -9.94
N TYR A 746 25.62 42.35 -9.17
CA TYR A 746 26.96 41.94 -8.73
C TYR A 746 26.93 40.68 -7.84
N TRP A 747 26.03 40.63 -6.85
CA TRP A 747 25.91 39.46 -5.98
C TRP A 747 25.23 38.27 -6.67
N VAL A 748 24.24 38.50 -7.53
CA VAL A 748 23.56 37.44 -8.30
C VAL A 748 24.49 36.84 -9.36
N THR A 749 25.33 37.65 -10.01
CA THR A 749 26.35 37.12 -10.94
C THR A 749 27.43 36.35 -10.19
N GLY A 750 27.92 36.86 -9.06
CA GLY A 750 28.85 36.12 -8.19
C GLY A 750 28.24 34.81 -7.69
N LEU A 751 27.00 34.85 -7.19
CA LEU A 751 26.29 33.66 -6.71
C LEU A 751 25.98 32.69 -7.85
N ALA A 752 25.60 33.16 -9.04
CA ALA A 752 25.33 32.31 -10.19
C ALA A 752 26.60 31.64 -10.72
N ILE A 753 27.75 32.29 -10.64
CA ILE A 753 29.06 31.70 -10.97
C ILE A 753 29.42 30.62 -9.94
N VAL A 754 29.23 30.88 -8.65
CA VAL A 754 29.47 29.90 -7.58
C VAL A 754 28.49 28.73 -7.67
N LEU A 755 27.20 28.98 -7.86
CA LEU A 755 26.19 27.93 -8.01
C LEU A 755 26.41 27.14 -9.30
N GLY A 756 26.75 27.82 -10.39
CA GLY A 756 27.06 27.20 -11.69
C GLY A 756 28.32 26.33 -11.62
N SER A 757 29.35 26.76 -10.90
CA SER A 757 30.55 25.95 -10.67
C SER A 757 30.29 24.75 -9.75
N VAL A 758 29.48 24.91 -8.69
CA VAL A 758 29.05 23.80 -7.84
C VAL A 758 28.22 22.79 -8.64
N ILE A 759 27.27 23.26 -9.45
CA ILE A 759 26.46 22.41 -10.33
C ILE A 759 27.36 21.73 -11.37
N ALA A 760 28.32 22.43 -11.98
CA ALA A 760 29.26 21.85 -12.93
C ALA A 760 30.12 20.77 -12.28
N VAL A 761 30.58 20.97 -11.04
CA VAL A 761 31.30 19.96 -10.26
C VAL A 761 30.41 18.77 -9.95
N ILE A 762 29.17 18.98 -9.49
CA ILE A 762 28.21 17.90 -9.22
C ILE A 762 27.88 17.12 -10.50
N VAL A 763 27.64 17.80 -11.62
CA VAL A 763 27.36 17.16 -12.91
C VAL A 763 28.59 16.42 -13.42
N TYR A 764 29.79 16.99 -13.27
CA TYR A 764 31.05 16.32 -13.62
C TYR A 764 31.25 15.05 -12.79
N TRP A 765 31.08 15.12 -11.47
CA TRP A 765 31.17 13.95 -10.59
C TRP A 765 30.06 12.94 -10.83
N ASN A 766 28.82 13.35 -11.09
CA ASN A 766 27.73 12.44 -11.42
C ASN A 766 27.92 11.75 -12.77
N ARG A 767 28.45 12.47 -13.79
CA ARG A 767 28.80 11.86 -15.08
C ARG A 767 29.96 10.90 -14.93
N ARG A 768 30.96 11.25 -14.12
CA ARG A 768 32.12 10.39 -13.81
C ARG A 768 31.74 9.17 -12.97
N LEU A 769 30.88 9.32 -11.95
CA LEU A 769 30.32 8.19 -11.20
C LEU A 769 29.49 7.30 -12.11
N GLY A 770 28.69 7.89 -13.00
CA GLY A 770 27.91 7.16 -13.99
C GLY A 770 28.78 6.30 -14.89
N SER A 771 29.89 6.86 -15.41
CA SER A 771 30.84 6.10 -16.23
C SER A 771 31.60 5.04 -15.42
N GLU A 772 32.06 5.35 -14.20
CA GLU A 772 32.77 4.39 -13.35
C GLU A 772 31.85 3.22 -12.91
N VAL A 773 30.58 3.50 -12.63
CA VAL A 773 29.57 2.47 -12.31
C VAL A 773 29.25 1.62 -13.55
N GLN A 774 29.19 2.22 -14.74
CA GLN A 774 29.02 1.45 -15.98
C GLN A 774 30.24 0.60 -16.31
N GLU A 775 31.47 1.11 -16.12
CA GLU A 775 32.69 0.33 -16.30
C GLU A 775 32.77 -0.83 -15.30
N ARG A 776 32.44 -0.61 -14.02
CA ARG A 776 32.37 -1.69 -13.02
C ARG A 776 31.32 -2.73 -13.37
N LYS A 777 30.13 -2.31 -13.84
CA LYS A 777 29.08 -3.25 -14.27
C LYS A 777 29.49 -4.03 -15.51
N LYS A 778 30.17 -3.39 -16.46
CA LYS A 778 30.70 -4.04 -17.66
C LYS A 778 31.81 -5.03 -17.31
N ALA A 779 32.74 -4.65 -16.43
CA ALA A 779 33.77 -5.54 -15.93
C ALA A 779 33.20 -6.72 -15.13
N GLN A 780 32.16 -6.50 -14.31
CA GLN A 780 31.45 -7.58 -13.60
C GLN A 780 30.75 -8.52 -14.56
N PHE A 781 30.08 -7.98 -15.59
CA PHE A 781 29.40 -8.79 -16.61
C PHE A 781 30.40 -9.59 -17.46
N GLU A 782 31.52 -8.99 -17.87
CA GLU A 782 32.61 -9.67 -18.58
C GLU A 782 33.25 -10.75 -17.72
N LEU A 783 33.45 -10.52 -16.42
CA LEU A 783 33.97 -11.50 -15.49
C LEU A 783 33.03 -12.69 -15.31
N THR A 784 31.72 -12.44 -15.16
CA THR A 784 30.72 -13.52 -15.04
C THR A 784 30.64 -14.33 -16.34
N GLY A 785 30.67 -13.69 -17.51
CA GLY A 785 30.69 -14.40 -18.79
C GLY A 785 31.96 -15.22 -19.00
N ALA A 786 33.12 -14.72 -18.55
CA ALA A 786 34.37 -15.46 -18.59
C ALA A 786 34.34 -16.70 -17.67
N LEU A 787 33.79 -16.56 -16.45
CA LEU A 787 33.64 -17.68 -15.52
C LEU A 787 32.70 -18.77 -16.06
N ASP A 788 31.59 -18.40 -16.69
CA ASP A 788 30.65 -19.35 -17.29
C ASP A 788 31.30 -20.13 -18.46
N THR A 789 32.07 -19.43 -19.29
CA THR A 789 32.83 -20.04 -20.40
C THR A 789 33.89 -21.04 -19.89
N ILE A 790 34.58 -20.69 -18.80
CA ILE A 790 35.56 -21.57 -18.16
C ILE A 790 34.87 -22.81 -17.56
N SER A 791 33.74 -22.64 -16.87
CA SER A 791 32.97 -23.76 -16.31
C SER A 791 32.54 -24.74 -17.39
N GLN A 792 31.94 -24.24 -18.49
CA GLN A 792 31.52 -25.08 -19.62
C GLN A 792 32.68 -25.86 -20.25
N SER A 793 33.88 -25.27 -20.30
CA SER A 793 35.08 -25.91 -20.84
C SER A 793 35.58 -27.04 -19.93
N ILE A 794 35.50 -26.86 -18.61
CA ILE A 794 35.90 -27.87 -17.62
C ILE A 794 34.88 -29.01 -17.57
N ASP A 795 33.58 -28.72 -17.66
CA ASP A 795 32.52 -29.73 -17.76
C ASP A 795 32.69 -30.60 -19.02
N TYR A 796 33.05 -29.98 -20.14
CA TYR A 796 33.38 -30.70 -21.37
C TYR A 796 34.60 -31.61 -21.20
N ALA A 797 35.67 -31.15 -20.54
CA ALA A 797 36.83 -31.96 -20.22
C ALA A 797 36.49 -33.17 -19.34
N SER A 798 35.57 -33.03 -18.38
CA SER A 798 35.07 -34.14 -17.55
C SER A 798 34.38 -35.23 -18.37
N ASN A 799 33.59 -34.85 -19.37
CA ASN A 799 32.96 -35.80 -20.27
C ASN A 799 34.00 -36.59 -21.10
N ILE A 800 35.07 -35.93 -21.55
CA ILE A 800 36.18 -36.59 -22.26
C ILE A 800 36.88 -37.58 -21.33
N GLN A 801 37.23 -37.16 -20.11
CA GLN A 801 37.93 -38.01 -19.15
C GLN A 801 37.12 -39.28 -18.82
N LYS A 802 35.82 -39.14 -18.53
CA LYS A 802 34.93 -40.27 -18.28
C LYS A 802 34.82 -41.22 -19.46
N ALA A 803 34.88 -40.72 -20.70
CA ALA A 803 34.81 -41.54 -21.91
C ALA A 803 36.08 -42.36 -22.18
N ILE A 804 37.22 -41.95 -21.63
CA ILE A 804 38.51 -42.65 -21.77
C ILE A 804 38.64 -43.81 -20.77
N LEU A 805 37.96 -43.72 -19.62
CA LEU A 805 37.97 -44.76 -18.59
C LEU A 805 37.31 -46.06 -19.10
N PRO A 806 37.77 -47.24 -18.65
CA PRO A 806 37.23 -48.53 -19.07
C PRO A 806 35.72 -48.67 -18.81
N ASN A 807 35.02 -49.28 -19.76
CA ASN A 807 33.62 -49.65 -19.54
C ASN A 807 33.54 -50.85 -18.57
N ASP A 808 32.77 -50.66 -17.49
CA ASP A 808 32.50 -51.66 -16.45
C ASP A 808 32.02 -53.02 -17.00
N ALA A 809 31.35 -53.03 -18.16
CA ALA A 809 30.88 -54.26 -18.81
C ALA A 809 32.02 -55.24 -19.14
N PHE A 810 33.20 -54.76 -19.54
CA PHE A 810 34.33 -55.63 -19.89
C PHE A 810 34.98 -56.26 -18.66
N LEU A 811 35.01 -55.54 -17.54
CA LEU A 811 35.52 -56.08 -16.27
C LEU A 811 34.65 -57.26 -15.80
N LYS A 812 33.31 -57.18 -15.98
CA LYS A 812 32.39 -58.28 -15.65
C LYS A 812 32.63 -59.55 -16.47
N GLU A 813 33.14 -59.42 -17.68
CA GLU A 813 33.38 -60.57 -18.58
C GLU A 813 34.58 -61.41 -18.16
N ASP A 814 35.59 -60.82 -17.54
CA ASP A 814 36.86 -61.51 -17.22
C ASP A 814 37.04 -61.74 -15.71
N LEU A 815 36.41 -60.94 -14.85
CA LEU A 815 36.43 -61.11 -13.40
C LEU A 815 35.25 -61.94 -12.90
N LYS A 816 35.38 -62.54 -11.71
CA LYS A 816 34.30 -63.26 -11.03
C LYS A 816 33.31 -62.30 -10.39
N ASP A 817 33.85 -61.26 -9.77
CA ASP A 817 33.13 -60.16 -9.15
C ASP A 817 34.11 -58.97 -9.08
N HIS A 818 33.62 -57.73 -9.15
CA HIS A 818 34.45 -56.55 -8.96
C HIS A 818 33.65 -55.32 -8.52
N PHE A 819 34.34 -54.31 -8.02
CA PHE A 819 33.83 -52.96 -7.84
C PHE A 819 34.89 -51.92 -8.22
N VAL A 820 34.43 -50.76 -8.69
CA VAL A 820 35.28 -49.58 -8.90
C VAL A 820 34.67 -48.40 -8.14
N ILE A 821 35.53 -47.69 -7.43
CA ILE A 821 35.32 -46.36 -6.87
C ILE A 821 36.27 -45.43 -7.65
N TRP A 822 35.73 -44.38 -8.24
CA TRP A 822 36.50 -43.33 -8.90
C TRP A 822 35.71 -42.03 -8.74
N GLU A 823 36.12 -41.22 -7.77
CA GLU A 823 35.51 -39.94 -7.45
C GLU A 823 36.56 -38.83 -7.52
N PRO A 824 36.61 -38.03 -8.60
CA PRO A 824 37.54 -36.91 -8.68
C PRO A 824 37.23 -35.87 -7.60
N ARG A 825 38.27 -35.19 -7.12
CA ARG A 825 38.16 -34.14 -6.11
C ARG A 825 37.48 -32.89 -6.66
N ASP A 826 37.88 -32.50 -7.87
CA ASP A 826 37.30 -31.39 -8.63
C ASP A 826 36.38 -31.96 -9.74
N VAL A 827 36.00 -31.17 -10.73
CA VAL A 827 35.18 -31.63 -11.88
C VAL A 827 35.88 -32.70 -12.73
N VAL A 828 37.22 -32.70 -12.71
CA VAL A 828 38.12 -33.68 -13.34
C VAL A 828 39.24 -34.06 -12.36
N GLY A 829 39.78 -35.27 -12.47
CA GLY A 829 40.78 -35.82 -11.54
C GLY A 829 42.14 -36.14 -12.19
N GLY A 830 43.16 -36.42 -11.40
CA GLY A 830 44.41 -37.09 -11.79
C GLY A 830 44.33 -38.61 -11.79
N ASP A 831 43.48 -39.22 -10.96
CA ASP A 831 43.39 -40.68 -10.87
C ASP A 831 42.84 -41.33 -12.15
N LEU A 832 43.31 -42.54 -12.48
CA LEU A 832 42.66 -43.43 -13.45
C LEU A 832 42.64 -44.89 -13.00
N TYR A 833 41.66 -45.60 -13.54
CA TYR A 833 41.75 -47.04 -13.71
C TYR A 833 41.82 -47.40 -15.19
N TRP A 834 42.53 -48.48 -15.50
CA TRP A 834 42.72 -48.91 -16.88
C TRP A 834 42.65 -50.44 -16.98
N TYR A 835 42.06 -50.92 -18.06
CA TYR A 835 41.86 -52.34 -18.32
C TYR A 835 41.97 -52.63 -19.82
N ARG A 836 42.71 -53.69 -20.17
CA ARG A 836 42.82 -54.24 -21.53
C ARG A 836 43.12 -55.74 -21.47
N ARG A 837 42.61 -56.49 -22.46
CA ARG A 837 43.06 -57.87 -22.74
C ARG A 837 44.44 -57.85 -23.39
N CYS A 838 45.26 -58.86 -23.08
CA CYS A 838 46.60 -59.07 -23.63
C CYS A 838 46.79 -60.53 -24.04
N GLU A 839 47.95 -60.88 -24.60
CA GLU A 839 48.23 -62.28 -24.89
C GLU A 839 48.31 -63.07 -23.56
N GLY A 840 47.53 -64.14 -23.46
CA GLY A 840 47.45 -65.01 -22.27
C GLY A 840 46.46 -64.59 -21.20
N GLY A 841 45.91 -63.36 -21.23
CA GLY A 841 45.08 -62.87 -20.13
C GLY A 841 44.62 -61.43 -20.27
N PHE A 842 44.54 -60.72 -19.15
CA PHE A 842 44.19 -59.30 -19.12
C PHE A 842 44.95 -58.54 -18.04
N ILE A 843 44.94 -57.22 -18.17
CA ILE A 843 45.63 -56.28 -17.29
C ILE A 843 44.62 -55.36 -16.63
N LEU A 844 44.81 -55.15 -15.34
CA LEU A 844 44.07 -54.19 -14.53
C LEU A 844 45.04 -53.22 -13.86
N VAL A 845 44.78 -51.94 -13.98
CA VAL A 845 45.63 -50.87 -13.45
C VAL A 845 44.79 -49.91 -12.63
N LEU A 846 45.36 -49.46 -11.51
CA LEU A 846 44.94 -48.25 -10.83
C LEU A 846 46.16 -47.33 -10.71
N ALA A 847 45.99 -46.07 -11.07
CA ALA A 847 47.04 -45.07 -11.02
C ALA A 847 46.54 -43.77 -10.40
N ASP A 848 47.45 -43.12 -9.70
CA ASP A 848 47.32 -41.84 -9.03
C ASP A 848 48.35 -40.89 -9.64
N CYS A 849 47.87 -39.88 -10.34
CA CYS A 849 48.74 -38.92 -11.02
C CYS A 849 48.92 -37.66 -10.18
N THR A 850 50.09 -37.05 -10.30
CA THR A 850 50.41 -35.82 -9.58
C THR A 850 49.45 -34.69 -10.00
N GLY A 851 48.84 -34.06 -9.00
CA GLY A 851 47.94 -32.93 -9.18
C GLY A 851 46.47 -33.34 -9.34
N HIS A 852 45.59 -32.37 -9.10
CA HIS A 852 44.13 -32.53 -9.20
C HIS A 852 43.57 -31.53 -10.22
N GLY A 853 42.29 -31.66 -10.57
CA GLY A 853 41.66 -30.74 -11.51
C GLY A 853 42.28 -30.85 -12.90
N VAL A 854 42.26 -29.75 -13.67
CA VAL A 854 42.65 -29.76 -15.09
C VAL A 854 44.09 -30.29 -15.33
N PRO A 855 45.13 -29.88 -14.56
CA PRO A 855 46.47 -30.44 -14.72
C PRO A 855 46.53 -31.96 -14.48
N GLY A 856 45.84 -32.46 -13.44
CA GLY A 856 45.74 -33.89 -13.16
C GLY A 856 45.10 -34.65 -14.33
N ALA A 857 44.02 -34.10 -14.89
CA ALA A 857 43.33 -34.73 -16.02
C ALA A 857 44.19 -34.87 -17.28
N PHE A 858 45.09 -33.91 -17.55
CA PHE A 858 46.07 -34.04 -18.63
C PHE A 858 47.06 -35.18 -18.36
N MET A 859 47.49 -35.35 -17.12
CA MET A 859 48.34 -36.49 -16.72
C MET A 859 47.61 -37.82 -16.90
N THR A 860 46.34 -37.90 -16.53
CA THR A 860 45.48 -39.07 -16.75
C THR A 860 45.42 -39.46 -18.24
N MET A 861 45.24 -38.48 -19.12
CA MET A 861 45.19 -38.72 -20.58
C MET A 861 46.54 -39.16 -21.14
N LEU A 862 47.64 -38.55 -20.71
CA LEU A 862 49.00 -38.93 -21.09
C LEU A 862 49.32 -40.36 -20.62
N ALA A 863 49.00 -40.68 -19.37
CA ALA A 863 49.20 -42.00 -18.78
C ALA A 863 48.39 -43.07 -19.52
N THR A 864 47.14 -42.79 -19.86
CA THR A 864 46.29 -43.72 -20.64
C THR A 864 46.89 -44.01 -22.02
N GLY A 865 47.33 -42.97 -22.74
CA GLY A 865 47.97 -43.13 -24.04
C GLY A 865 49.30 -43.90 -23.98
N ALA A 866 50.09 -43.66 -22.92
CA ALA A 866 51.33 -44.36 -22.66
C ALA A 866 51.09 -45.85 -22.33
N LEU A 867 50.07 -46.19 -21.53
CA LEU A 867 49.67 -47.57 -21.24
C LEU A 867 49.21 -48.31 -22.50
N ASP A 868 48.34 -47.69 -23.30
CA ASP A 868 47.88 -48.28 -24.57
C ASP A 868 49.05 -48.52 -25.54
N ARG A 869 50.05 -47.65 -25.55
CA ARG A 869 51.26 -47.84 -26.36
C ARG A 869 52.17 -48.94 -25.79
N ALA A 870 52.40 -48.93 -24.48
CA ALA A 870 53.21 -49.92 -23.78
C ALA A 870 52.69 -51.35 -24.07
N LEU A 871 51.37 -51.56 -23.96
CA LEU A 871 50.76 -52.86 -24.21
C LEU A 871 50.85 -53.29 -25.68
N ARG A 872 50.75 -52.35 -26.64
CA ARG A 872 50.95 -52.67 -28.06
C ARG A 872 52.36 -53.15 -28.36
N GLU A 873 53.36 -52.59 -27.70
CA GLU A 873 54.76 -52.97 -27.86
C GLU A 873 55.13 -54.24 -27.06
N GLN A 874 54.48 -54.46 -25.91
CA GLN A 874 54.68 -55.61 -25.02
C GLN A 874 53.40 -56.44 -24.92
N LYS A 875 53.11 -57.20 -25.97
CA LYS A 875 51.85 -57.94 -26.10
C LYS A 875 51.59 -58.96 -25.00
N ASN A 876 52.66 -59.50 -24.38
CA ASN A 876 52.58 -60.43 -23.25
C ASN A 876 52.09 -59.77 -21.95
N GLY A 877 52.01 -58.45 -21.90
CA GLY A 877 51.44 -57.71 -20.77
C GLY A 877 52.25 -57.79 -19.47
N ASP A 878 53.58 -57.98 -19.53
CA ASP A 878 54.41 -58.09 -18.33
C ASP A 878 54.35 -56.81 -17.45
N PRO A 879 53.85 -56.89 -16.19
CA PRO A 879 53.62 -55.70 -15.35
C PRO A 879 54.86 -54.83 -15.11
N ALA A 880 56.01 -55.44 -14.80
CA ALA A 880 57.26 -54.73 -14.54
C ALA A 880 57.78 -54.02 -15.80
N ILE A 881 57.69 -54.65 -16.97
CA ILE A 881 58.10 -54.04 -18.24
C ILE A 881 57.18 -52.85 -18.58
N LEU A 882 55.86 -52.99 -18.36
CA LEU A 882 54.91 -51.91 -18.58
C LEU A 882 55.20 -50.70 -17.67
N LEU A 883 55.51 -50.92 -16.39
CA LEU A 883 55.93 -49.84 -15.48
C LEU A 883 57.20 -49.13 -15.95
N SER A 884 58.23 -49.89 -16.40
CA SER A 884 59.46 -49.31 -16.97
C SER A 884 59.21 -48.55 -18.27
N TYR A 885 58.25 -48.99 -19.08
CA TYR A 885 57.83 -48.26 -20.26
C TYR A 885 57.14 -46.95 -19.89
N MET A 886 56.18 -47.00 -18.97
CA MET A 886 55.47 -45.83 -18.46
C MET A 886 56.44 -44.78 -17.91
N HIS A 887 57.43 -45.22 -17.13
CA HIS A 887 58.45 -44.33 -16.55
C HIS A 887 59.17 -43.51 -17.62
N ARG A 888 59.67 -44.17 -18.66
CA ARG A 888 60.35 -43.51 -19.79
C ARG A 888 59.42 -42.64 -20.62
N SER A 889 58.22 -43.15 -20.89
CA SER A 889 57.24 -42.45 -21.74
C SER A 889 56.81 -41.14 -21.10
N ILE A 890 56.50 -41.14 -19.80
CA ILE A 890 56.08 -39.92 -19.09
C ILE A 890 57.23 -38.94 -18.94
N GLN A 891 58.45 -39.42 -18.63
CA GLN A 891 59.65 -38.56 -18.60
C GLN A 891 59.87 -37.85 -19.93
N TYR A 892 59.82 -38.59 -21.03
CA TYR A 892 60.02 -38.03 -22.38
C TYR A 892 58.89 -37.07 -22.77
N SER A 893 57.62 -37.44 -22.51
CA SER A 893 56.46 -36.61 -22.85
C SER A 893 56.43 -35.28 -22.12
N LEU A 894 56.94 -35.22 -20.89
CA LEU A 894 57.01 -34.00 -20.09
C LEU A 894 58.37 -33.28 -20.17
N GLY A 895 59.33 -33.79 -20.96
CA GLY A 895 60.68 -33.24 -21.07
C GLY A 895 61.51 -33.33 -19.78
N GLN A 896 61.16 -34.27 -18.89
CA GLN A 896 61.80 -34.48 -17.59
C GLN A 896 63.08 -35.33 -17.68
N ASP A 897 63.41 -35.80 -18.87
CA ASP A 897 64.70 -36.39 -19.25
C ASP A 897 65.81 -35.33 -19.43
N GLN A 898 65.44 -34.04 -19.48
CA GLN A 898 66.35 -32.90 -19.59
C GLN A 898 66.61 -32.24 -18.22
N LYS A 899 67.81 -31.68 -18.02
CA LYS A 899 68.19 -31.03 -16.74
C LYS A 899 67.33 -29.79 -16.40
N ASP A 900 66.80 -29.11 -17.41
CA ASP A 900 66.02 -27.86 -17.26
C ASP A 900 64.51 -28.08 -17.53
N GLY A 901 64.01 -29.32 -17.38
CA GLY A 901 62.60 -29.65 -17.57
C GLY A 901 61.68 -28.82 -16.65
N ALA A 902 60.60 -28.27 -17.22
CA ALA A 902 59.71 -27.31 -16.57
C ALA A 902 58.67 -27.95 -15.61
N SER A 903 58.43 -29.25 -15.74
CA SER A 903 57.50 -30.03 -14.91
C SER A 903 58.29 -31.02 -14.03
N ASP A 904 57.71 -31.39 -12.90
CA ASP A 904 58.17 -32.48 -12.02
C ASP A 904 56.99 -33.37 -11.64
N ASP A 905 56.09 -33.57 -12.60
CA ASP A 905 54.86 -34.32 -12.46
C ASP A 905 55.11 -35.79 -12.80
N GLY A 906 54.48 -36.66 -12.03
CA GLY A 906 54.62 -38.11 -12.18
C GLY A 906 53.36 -38.83 -11.78
N LEU A 907 53.48 -40.13 -11.57
CA LEU A 907 52.38 -40.94 -11.09
C LEU A 907 52.87 -42.12 -10.25
N GLU A 908 51.98 -42.61 -9.41
CA GLU A 908 52.09 -43.84 -8.66
C GLU A 908 51.05 -44.81 -9.24
N LEU A 909 51.42 -46.06 -9.52
CA LEU A 909 50.47 -46.98 -10.14
C LEU A 909 50.77 -48.44 -9.83
N GLY A 910 49.70 -49.23 -9.71
CA GLY A 910 49.72 -50.68 -9.56
C GLY A 910 49.19 -51.37 -10.80
N ILE A 911 49.88 -52.41 -11.27
CA ILE A 911 49.49 -53.24 -12.41
C ILE A 911 49.31 -54.68 -11.94
N CYS A 912 48.14 -55.24 -12.24
CA CYS A 912 47.82 -56.66 -12.08
C CYS A 912 47.67 -57.29 -13.46
N LYS A 913 48.43 -58.35 -13.74
CA LYS A 913 48.20 -59.26 -14.88
C LYS A 913 47.55 -60.54 -14.37
N ILE A 914 46.45 -60.94 -14.99
CA ILE A 914 45.72 -62.16 -14.66
C ILE A 914 45.72 -63.06 -15.90
N GLU A 915 46.25 -64.27 -15.77
CA GLU A 915 46.23 -65.26 -16.85
C GLU A 915 44.82 -65.87 -16.99
N ALA A 916 44.30 -65.95 -18.21
CA ALA A 916 42.93 -66.40 -18.48
C ALA A 916 42.71 -67.90 -18.19
N ASP A 917 43.75 -68.71 -18.39
CA ASP A 917 43.66 -70.18 -18.28
C ASP A 917 43.86 -70.69 -16.85
N THR A 918 44.74 -70.05 -16.07
CA THR A 918 45.13 -70.50 -14.72
C THR A 918 44.56 -69.65 -13.60
N GLY A 919 44.17 -68.41 -13.90
CA GLY A 919 43.83 -67.42 -12.88
C GLY A 919 45.05 -66.97 -12.07
N ASP A 920 46.28 -67.22 -12.53
CA ASP A 920 47.48 -66.75 -11.85
C ASP A 920 47.57 -65.22 -11.92
N LEU A 921 47.80 -64.59 -10.78
CA LEU A 921 47.92 -63.15 -10.65
C LEU A 921 49.40 -62.75 -10.49
N THR A 922 49.87 -61.85 -11.35
CA THR A 922 51.18 -61.20 -11.20
C THR A 922 50.96 -59.72 -10.92
N PHE A 923 51.55 -59.20 -9.84
CA PHE A 923 51.48 -57.80 -9.45
C PHE A 923 52.83 -57.11 -9.58
N ALA A 924 52.84 -55.89 -10.09
CA ALA A 924 53.95 -54.96 -9.92
C ALA A 924 53.39 -53.57 -9.58
N GLY A 925 54.05 -52.85 -8.68
CA GLY A 925 53.61 -51.53 -8.24
C GLY A 925 54.77 -50.53 -8.17
N ALA A 926 54.48 -49.29 -8.53
CA ALA A 926 55.36 -48.13 -8.36
C ALA A 926 54.78 -47.24 -7.26
N ARG A 927 55.32 -47.36 -6.03
CA ARG A 927 54.79 -46.79 -4.76
C ARG A 927 53.35 -47.19 -4.40
N PHE A 928 52.74 -48.02 -5.23
CA PHE A 928 51.40 -48.57 -5.07
C PHE A 928 51.42 -49.93 -4.38
N SER A 929 50.39 -50.24 -3.59
CA SER A 929 50.23 -51.54 -2.91
C SER A 929 49.01 -52.29 -3.44
N LEU A 930 49.10 -53.62 -3.47
CA LEU A 930 47.96 -54.53 -3.64
C LEU A 930 47.61 -55.15 -2.28
N PHE A 931 46.34 -55.13 -1.91
CA PHE A 931 45.83 -55.77 -0.70
C PHE A 931 45.16 -57.09 -1.06
N LYS A 932 45.64 -58.20 -0.49
CA LYS A 932 45.00 -59.52 -0.59
C LYS A 932 44.22 -59.78 0.69
N VAL A 933 42.92 -60.00 0.57
CA VAL A 933 41.99 -60.17 1.70
C VAL A 933 41.42 -61.58 1.68
N THR A 934 41.73 -62.36 2.70
CA THR A 934 41.19 -63.71 2.96
C THR A 934 40.26 -63.67 4.18
N GLU A 935 39.64 -64.79 4.56
CA GLU A 935 38.83 -64.85 5.79
C GLU A 935 39.64 -64.57 7.06
N GLN A 936 40.95 -64.85 7.05
CA GLN A 936 41.80 -64.77 8.24
C GLN A 936 42.60 -63.48 8.32
N GLU A 937 43.04 -62.94 7.18
CA GLU A 937 43.94 -61.77 7.17
C GLU A 937 43.80 -60.87 5.94
N CYS A 938 44.28 -59.64 6.09
CA CYS A 938 44.47 -58.68 5.00
C CYS A 938 45.98 -58.43 4.83
N GLU A 939 46.58 -59.12 3.87
CA GLU A 939 47.99 -59.00 3.49
C GLU A 939 48.18 -57.79 2.55
N GLU A 940 49.28 -57.05 2.72
CA GLU A 940 49.66 -55.96 1.81
C GLU A 940 50.93 -56.33 1.05
N ILE A 941 50.79 -56.50 -0.25
CA ILE A 941 51.84 -56.75 -1.21
C ILE A 941 52.34 -55.38 -1.68
N LYS A 942 53.55 -55.02 -1.23
CA LYS A 942 54.10 -53.68 -1.48
C LYS A 942 54.81 -53.63 -2.83
N GLY A 943 54.49 -52.63 -3.62
CA GLY A 943 55.27 -52.28 -4.80
C GLY A 943 56.65 -51.71 -4.45
N ASP A 944 57.45 -51.48 -5.50
CA ASP A 944 58.74 -50.83 -5.38
C ASP A 944 58.56 -49.39 -4.88
N LYS A 945 59.48 -48.89 -4.04
CA LYS A 945 59.47 -47.49 -3.53
C LYS A 945 59.92 -46.46 -4.59
N LYS A 946 59.65 -46.74 -5.85
CA LYS A 946 60.09 -46.02 -7.04
C LYS A 946 58.87 -45.40 -7.72
N GLY A 947 58.91 -44.11 -8.01
CA GLY A 947 57.83 -43.40 -8.73
C GLY A 947 58.03 -43.43 -10.24
N ILE A 948 57.02 -42.99 -10.99
CA ILE A 948 57.02 -42.97 -12.46
C ILE A 948 57.02 -41.52 -12.94
N GLY A 949 57.79 -41.21 -13.99
CA GLY A 949 57.79 -39.88 -14.59
C GLY A 949 58.71 -38.87 -13.92
N TYR A 950 58.81 -38.84 -12.58
CA TYR A 950 59.50 -37.75 -11.85
C TYR A 950 60.93 -37.44 -12.31
N ARG A 951 61.30 -36.16 -12.20
CA ARG A 951 62.61 -35.64 -12.63
C ARG A 951 63.73 -36.15 -11.72
N GLY A 952 64.92 -36.32 -12.30
CA GLY A 952 66.11 -36.76 -11.56
C GLY A 952 66.14 -38.26 -11.22
N ILE A 953 65.13 -39.02 -11.63
CA ILE A 953 65.13 -40.49 -11.60
C ILE A 953 65.70 -41.02 -12.93
N ALA A 954 66.57 -42.04 -12.86
CA ALA A 954 67.21 -42.62 -14.04
C ALA A 954 66.19 -43.34 -14.95
N SER A 955 66.22 -43.05 -16.25
CA SER A 955 65.23 -43.53 -17.23
C SER A 955 65.27 -45.05 -17.46
N ASP A 956 66.35 -45.72 -17.09
CA ASP A 956 66.51 -47.19 -17.15
C ASP A 956 65.98 -47.92 -15.91
N GLN A 957 65.23 -47.22 -15.04
CA GLN A 957 64.62 -47.80 -13.85
C GLN A 957 63.76 -49.03 -14.16
N THR A 958 64.07 -50.12 -13.45
CA THR A 958 63.33 -51.39 -13.51
C THR A 958 62.42 -51.58 -12.30
N PHE A 959 61.36 -52.36 -12.50
CA PHE A 959 60.38 -52.75 -11.48
C PHE A 959 60.36 -54.27 -11.28
N THR A 960 59.78 -54.72 -10.18
CA THR A 960 59.77 -56.14 -9.79
C THR A 960 58.39 -56.76 -9.94
N ASN A 961 58.28 -57.85 -10.72
CA ASN A 961 57.08 -58.69 -10.75
C ASN A 961 57.01 -59.55 -9.49
N GLN A 962 55.85 -59.59 -8.86
CA GLN A 962 55.55 -60.41 -7.71
C GLN A 962 54.41 -61.37 -8.08
N PRO A 963 54.70 -62.69 -8.20
CA PRO A 963 53.63 -63.67 -8.36
C PRO A 963 52.80 -63.72 -7.08
N VAL A 964 51.48 -63.69 -7.22
CA VAL A 964 50.53 -63.65 -6.11
C VAL A 964 49.69 -64.91 -6.15
N VAL A 965 49.70 -65.67 -5.05
CA VAL A 965 48.89 -66.88 -4.91
C VAL A 965 47.41 -66.51 -4.89
N THR A 966 46.63 -67.02 -5.83
CA THR A 966 45.19 -66.79 -5.95
C THR A 966 44.40 -67.86 -5.21
N ASP A 967 43.90 -67.51 -4.02
CA ASP A 967 42.96 -68.37 -3.30
C ASP A 967 41.54 -68.15 -3.84
N ILE A 968 40.74 -69.21 -3.94
CA ILE A 968 39.43 -69.20 -4.64
C ILE A 968 38.40 -68.20 -4.08
N ASP A 969 38.62 -67.73 -2.85
CA ASP A 969 37.77 -66.77 -2.13
C ASP A 969 38.46 -65.45 -1.77
N ALA A 970 39.74 -65.27 -2.14
CA ALA A 970 40.46 -64.03 -1.87
C ALA A 970 39.90 -62.84 -2.65
N THR A 971 39.78 -61.68 -1.98
CA THR A 971 39.47 -60.39 -2.61
C THR A 971 40.76 -59.60 -2.76
N PHE A 972 41.01 -59.06 -3.95
CA PHE A 972 42.17 -58.22 -4.23
C PHE A 972 41.74 -56.76 -4.34
N VAL A 973 42.45 -55.84 -3.68
CA VAL A 973 42.09 -54.42 -3.64
C VAL A 973 43.31 -53.54 -3.92
N MET A 974 43.14 -52.58 -4.83
CA MET A 974 44.07 -51.48 -5.09
C MET A 974 43.38 -50.16 -4.74
N THR A 975 44.11 -49.20 -4.15
CA THR A 975 43.55 -47.89 -3.75
C THR A 975 44.59 -46.78 -3.96
N SER A 976 44.15 -45.60 -4.39
CA SER A 976 44.95 -44.37 -4.33
C SER A 976 45.06 -43.85 -2.89
N ASP A 977 45.92 -42.86 -2.68
CA ASP A 977 46.17 -42.31 -1.35
C ASP A 977 45.00 -41.44 -0.85
N GLY A 978 44.13 -40.96 -1.73
CA GLY A 978 42.98 -40.13 -1.36
C GLY A 978 42.05 -40.79 -0.34
N ILE A 979 41.97 -42.13 -0.31
CA ILE A 979 41.27 -42.84 0.77
C ILE A 979 42.07 -42.84 2.07
N THR A 980 43.38 -43.10 2.03
CA THR A 980 44.19 -43.23 3.25
C THR A 980 44.55 -41.89 3.89
N ASP A 981 44.65 -40.83 3.10
CA ASP A 981 45.14 -39.52 3.51
C ASP A 981 44.00 -38.53 3.81
N GLN A 982 42.75 -38.91 3.51
CA GLN A 982 41.57 -38.14 3.89
C GLN A 982 41.53 -37.91 5.40
N ILE A 983 41.58 -36.62 5.77
CA ILE A 983 41.48 -36.19 7.16
C ILE A 983 40.04 -36.30 7.63
N GLY A 984 39.85 -36.79 8.85
CA GLY A 984 38.53 -37.03 9.38
C GLY A 984 38.52 -37.63 10.79
N GLY A 985 37.30 -37.92 11.26
CA GLY A 985 36.96 -38.45 12.58
C GLY A 985 37.21 -37.45 13.71
N GLU A 986 36.77 -37.77 14.92
CA GLU A 986 36.87 -36.90 16.11
C GLU A 986 38.29 -36.38 16.41
N ARG A 987 39.31 -37.15 16.00
CA ARG A 987 40.73 -36.82 16.25
C ARG A 987 41.43 -36.11 15.07
N ARG A 988 40.71 -35.80 13.97
CA ARG A 988 41.24 -35.17 12.75
C ARG A 988 42.53 -35.79 12.24
N ARG A 989 42.50 -37.09 11.94
CA ARG A 989 43.65 -37.84 11.39
C ARG A 989 43.29 -38.45 10.05
N GLY A 990 44.30 -38.76 9.24
CA GLY A 990 44.11 -39.55 8.02
C GLY A 990 43.36 -40.85 8.32
N PHE A 991 42.54 -41.32 7.38
CA PHE A 991 41.83 -42.60 7.48
C PHE A 991 42.82 -43.72 7.82
N GLY A 992 43.92 -43.76 7.06
CA GLY A 992 45.12 -44.55 7.31
C GLY A 992 44.99 -46.03 6.95
N LYS A 993 46.12 -46.61 6.51
CA LYS A 993 46.20 -48.03 6.09
C LYS A 993 45.73 -49.03 7.14
N LYS A 994 45.92 -48.75 8.44
CA LYS A 994 45.48 -49.66 9.51
C LYS A 994 43.95 -49.78 9.58
N ARG A 995 43.22 -48.67 9.42
CA ARG A 995 41.75 -48.69 9.41
C ARG A 995 41.24 -49.34 8.13
N LEU A 996 41.86 -49.01 7.00
CA LEU A 996 41.53 -49.62 5.71
C LEU A 996 41.66 -51.15 5.75
N LYS A 997 42.79 -51.71 6.22
CA LYS A 997 42.95 -53.18 6.34
C LYS A 997 41.87 -53.81 7.23
N LYS A 998 41.54 -53.16 8.35
CA LYS A 998 40.49 -53.64 9.25
C LYS A 998 39.11 -53.62 8.59
N LEU A 999 38.82 -52.56 7.82
CA LEU A 999 37.57 -52.40 7.09
C LEU A 999 37.43 -53.47 6.01
N LEU A 1000 38.46 -53.64 5.17
CA LEU A 1000 38.49 -54.66 4.12
C LEU A 1000 38.30 -56.06 4.69
N LEU A 1001 38.98 -56.39 5.80
CA LEU A 1001 38.81 -57.67 6.48
C LEU A 1001 37.40 -57.86 7.03
N SER A 1002 36.78 -56.80 7.59
CA SER A 1002 35.41 -56.86 8.11
C SER A 1002 34.33 -56.94 7.01
N ALA A 1003 34.66 -56.45 5.81
CA ALA A 1003 33.79 -56.50 4.65
C ALA A 1003 33.88 -57.85 3.92
N GLN A 1004 34.90 -58.66 4.21
CA GLN A 1004 35.09 -59.96 3.59
C GLN A 1004 33.89 -60.89 3.85
N GLY A 1005 33.51 -61.67 2.84
CA GLY A 1005 32.32 -62.53 2.86
C GLY A 1005 31.04 -61.88 2.33
N TYR A 1006 30.98 -60.54 2.25
CA TYR A 1006 29.93 -59.85 1.49
C TYR A 1006 30.24 -59.85 -0.01
N LYS A 1007 29.20 -59.74 -0.84
CA LYS A 1007 29.34 -59.45 -2.29
C LYS A 1007 30.10 -58.14 -2.48
N LEU A 1008 30.91 -58.04 -3.53
CA LEU A 1008 31.79 -56.87 -3.71
C LEU A 1008 31.04 -55.55 -3.83
N GLU A 1009 29.84 -55.54 -4.41
CA GLU A 1009 29.00 -54.33 -4.43
C GLU A 1009 28.61 -53.86 -3.01
N LYS A 1010 28.35 -54.80 -2.08
CA LYS A 1010 28.09 -54.46 -0.68
C LYS A 1010 29.37 -54.03 0.03
N GLN A 1011 30.52 -54.59 -0.32
CA GLN A 1011 31.81 -54.13 0.20
C GLN A 1011 32.09 -52.68 -0.22
N LYS A 1012 31.84 -52.33 -1.49
CA LYS A 1012 31.91 -50.95 -1.99
C LYS A 1012 31.07 -49.99 -1.14
N GLY A 1013 29.82 -50.34 -0.87
CA GLY A 1013 28.94 -49.55 -0.01
C GLY A 1013 29.52 -49.33 1.39
N LEU A 1014 29.95 -50.41 2.05
CA LEU A 1014 30.57 -50.32 3.39
C LEU A 1014 31.84 -49.46 3.39
N ILE A 1015 32.61 -49.48 2.30
CA ILE A 1015 33.81 -48.68 2.14
C ILE A 1015 33.47 -47.20 2.01
N LEU A 1016 32.52 -46.86 1.13
CA LEU A 1016 32.07 -45.48 0.93
C LEU A 1016 31.41 -44.91 2.18
N ASP A 1017 30.59 -45.70 2.88
CA ASP A 1017 29.95 -45.28 4.12
C ASP A 1017 30.98 -44.96 5.21
N ALA A 1018 31.93 -45.87 5.44
CA ALA A 1018 33.00 -45.66 6.41
C ALA A 1018 33.92 -44.49 6.03
N PHE A 1019 34.18 -44.29 4.73
CA PHE A 1019 34.97 -43.17 4.22
C PHE A 1019 34.25 -41.83 4.45
N ASN A 1020 32.97 -41.74 4.07
CA ASN A 1020 32.16 -40.53 4.23
C ASN A 1020 31.92 -40.19 5.71
N GLU A 1021 31.66 -41.20 6.56
CA GLU A 1021 31.54 -41.02 8.01
C GLU A 1021 32.85 -40.50 8.61
N HIS A 1022 34.00 -41.02 8.17
CA HIS A 1022 35.28 -40.51 8.62
C HIS A 1022 35.51 -39.08 8.11
N GLN A 1023 35.26 -38.79 6.83
CA GLN A 1023 35.45 -37.45 6.24
C GLN A 1023 34.63 -36.38 6.99
N GLY A 1024 33.34 -36.61 7.26
CA GLY A 1024 32.48 -35.64 7.93
C GLY A 1024 32.48 -34.27 7.22
N ASP A 1025 32.66 -33.19 7.98
CA ASP A 1025 32.72 -31.81 7.48
C ASP A 1025 34.10 -31.38 6.95
N GLU A 1026 35.11 -32.27 6.97
CA GLU A 1026 36.44 -31.95 6.49
C GLU A 1026 36.48 -31.89 4.94
N GLN A 1027 37.30 -30.98 4.39
CA GLN A 1027 37.44 -30.84 2.94
C GLN A 1027 38.11 -32.07 2.32
N ARG A 1028 37.64 -32.45 1.14
CA ARG A 1028 38.28 -33.49 0.33
C ARG A 1028 39.63 -33.00 -0.18
N ARG A 1029 40.68 -33.80 0.03
CA ARG A 1029 42.06 -33.39 -0.26
C ARG A 1029 42.55 -33.87 -1.62
N ASP A 1030 42.11 -35.04 -2.02
CA ASP A 1030 42.53 -35.69 -3.26
C ASP A 1030 41.41 -36.48 -3.92
N ASP A 1031 41.69 -37.00 -5.11
CA ASP A 1031 40.84 -37.95 -5.81
C ASP A 1031 40.70 -39.26 -5.02
N VAL A 1032 39.52 -39.88 -5.09
CA VAL A 1032 39.21 -41.08 -4.32
C VAL A 1032 39.01 -42.24 -5.30
N SER A 1033 40.02 -43.11 -5.41
CA SER A 1033 39.97 -44.25 -6.31
C SER A 1033 40.31 -45.57 -5.64
N MET A 1034 39.52 -46.60 -5.96
CA MET A 1034 39.72 -47.96 -5.48
C MET A 1034 39.13 -48.98 -6.45
N ILE A 1035 39.85 -50.08 -6.66
CA ILE A 1035 39.34 -51.23 -7.40
C ILE A 1035 39.44 -52.45 -6.51
N GLY A 1036 38.32 -53.14 -6.30
CA GLY A 1036 38.26 -54.44 -5.64
C GLY A 1036 37.81 -55.51 -6.63
N PHE A 1037 38.45 -56.66 -6.66
CA PHE A 1037 38.13 -57.72 -7.60
C PHE A 1037 38.40 -59.13 -7.07
N LYS A 1038 37.72 -60.12 -7.66
CA LYS A 1038 37.94 -61.55 -7.48
C LYS A 1038 38.30 -62.20 -8.82
N VAL A 1039 39.36 -62.99 -8.80
CA VAL A 1039 39.76 -63.82 -9.95
C VAL A 1039 38.80 -65.02 -10.06
N ARG A 1040 38.65 -65.55 -11.28
CA ARG A 1040 37.71 -66.65 -11.58
C ARG A 1040 38.18 -68.00 -11.10
#